data_AF-A0A0N0E1V3-F1
#
_entry.id   AF-A0A0N0E1V3-F1
#
_cell.length_a   1.000
_cell.length_b   1.000
_cell.length_c   1.000
_cell.angle_alpha   90.00
_cell.angle_beta   90.00
_cell.angle_gamma   90.00
#
_symmetry.space_group_name_H-M   'P 1'
#
loop_
_entity.id
_entity.type
_entity.pdbx_description
1 polymer ?
#
loop_
_entity_poly.entity_id
_entity_poly.type
_entity_poly.pdbx_seq_one_letter_code
_entity_poly.pdbx_strand_id
1 'polypeptide(L)'
;MNLRTVLGRSIVCLCGLLATFSIHAENFIVATPQQGVGIAVDVFDKPDAASGTPAFSSTVRFTLPAYFVPSVNSFKGKVYMFWSNNYDQKHVYFSSSPDGRNWSRAQAIDVGSVLGNVSVSAFNQKLVLTFTDAQRRLKTVSSEDGTAWSTAQPIDTNHTAVTNKPVVYNGKLFVLYSENSGKAVYSVSSRDGIAWSRESLAFQETADSILTMVPVVYNGQLWAYYAFENGATFARTYDRAGQWGARRDLQGIAGQGGLKGFLNSAAMIDDRVFISSSSTTFYSTDGLNWHPYFSKRFSGNSAYPSGLGVSYAISANDLTRSNPPLPSDLATGISHTDYATFAWRSFIALNNTANTPLPANRGVGNPNGSFADSGKASQTANPLLWQTFAHRTELFPAVGKSAVGGPTRPFGSSPQYSYVQFPDGAPLAPGASYAHYNNLDEATQIGQNAIFFPVNPPKAAMKGNDYAPSNDSQILFEAKANPVVYEYAKSLRSYPDHIVLPNGAVEVKAAWRKLADIPVAQRSRYHTATVVTYHGDDSKPVAYNEEYALVALHIIHKTPNYPTFIFATFEHEDALNLPDNSPTGLYYIANYDRIAYASPPDDTPPPVATFSDGKGIHRVTLPKGYLADAKHTPPIYSGSNGIPKGQAGPITVVQPQTTHAEVAAVNEQVRQLMDASGQFGNSVWKHYRLKGVQAIPSSNETDPDYYLANIMVESSQPGIQLFRGTNIFPVPQNNTLTNMRNVANIKVPDYDHSSQSLTMGGCMGCHGVAQSALKQGFSFLFDAINIPAGSGTPTGFANPETIGLPDVRVQQQRALKYSLSVKDRGAAQ
;
A
#
# COMPACT_ATOMS: atom_id res chain seq x y z
N MET A 1 8.87 -35.76 15.36
CA MET A 1 9.37 -34.69 14.48
C MET A 1 9.01 -35.06 13.06
N ASN A 2 8.11 -34.30 12.42
CA ASN A 2 7.46 -34.71 11.17
C ASN A 2 8.01 -33.86 10.01
N LEU A 3 8.54 -34.52 8.97
CA LEU A 3 9.28 -33.95 7.82
C LEU A 3 8.44 -33.04 6.89
N ARG A 4 7.23 -32.62 7.27
CA ARG A 4 6.28 -31.90 6.42
C ARG A 4 6.35 -30.37 6.49
N THR A 5 7.09 -29.78 7.43
CA THR A 5 7.13 -28.31 7.61
C THR A 5 8.24 -27.62 6.82
N VAL A 6 9.14 -28.37 6.18
CA VAL A 6 10.30 -27.82 5.44
C VAL A 6 10.05 -27.70 3.92
N LEU A 7 9.07 -28.41 3.38
CA LEU A 7 8.80 -28.44 1.93
C LEU A 7 7.95 -27.28 1.39
N GLY A 8 7.37 -26.43 2.25
CA GLY A 8 6.61 -25.25 1.82
C GLY A 8 7.46 -24.04 1.42
N ARG A 9 8.77 -24.04 1.73
CA ARG A 9 9.68 -22.92 1.41
C ARG A 9 10.52 -23.13 0.15
N SER A 10 10.57 -24.34 -0.40
CA SER A 10 11.52 -24.69 -1.47
C SER A 10 10.95 -24.69 -2.89
N ILE A 11 9.63 -24.51 -3.06
CA ILE A 11 8.99 -24.58 -4.40
C ILE A 11 8.97 -23.21 -5.13
N VAL A 12 9.28 -22.11 -4.45
CA VAL A 12 9.39 -20.78 -5.09
C VAL A 12 10.73 -20.58 -5.81
N CYS A 13 11.71 -21.47 -5.60
CA CYS A 13 13.08 -21.27 -6.07
C CYS A 13 13.38 -21.82 -7.50
N LEU A 14 12.41 -22.41 -8.21
CA LEU A 14 12.67 -23.08 -9.51
C LEU A 14 12.19 -22.33 -10.77
N CYS A 15 11.71 -21.09 -10.64
CA CYS A 15 11.41 -20.21 -11.80
C CYS A 15 12.36 -19.01 -11.93
N GLY A 16 13.41 -18.91 -11.11
CA GLY A 16 14.33 -17.77 -11.10
C GLY A 16 15.79 -18.18 -11.27
N LEU A 17 16.18 -18.56 -12.50
CA LEU A 17 17.59 -18.80 -12.83
C LEU A 17 18.00 -17.98 -14.05
N LEU A 18 17.86 -16.66 -13.91
CA LEU A 18 18.65 -15.67 -14.63
C LEU A 18 19.00 -14.58 -13.61
N ALA A 19 20.25 -14.59 -13.14
CA ALA A 19 20.81 -13.51 -12.34
C ALA A 19 20.98 -12.28 -13.26
N THR A 20 19.93 -11.50 -13.41
CA THR A 20 20.02 -10.16 -13.98
C THR A 20 20.42 -9.21 -12.86
N PHE A 21 21.61 -8.59 -12.97
CA PHE A 21 22.05 -7.55 -12.05
C PHE A 21 21.05 -6.39 -12.06
N SER A 22 20.27 -6.24 -10.99
CA SER A 22 19.31 -5.15 -10.83
C SER A 22 19.96 -4.00 -10.06
N ILE A 23 20.11 -2.84 -10.70
CA ILE A 23 20.23 -1.57 -9.94
C ILE A 23 18.98 -1.47 -9.07
N HIS A 24 19.01 -1.00 -7.83
CA HIS A 24 17.81 -0.82 -7.01
C HIS A 24 17.26 0.59 -7.19
N ALA A 25 15.96 0.70 -6.95
CA ALA A 25 15.20 1.94 -6.92
C ALA A 25 15.53 2.78 -5.66
N GLU A 26 15.77 2.09 -4.55
CA GLU A 26 16.09 2.65 -3.24
C GLU A 26 17.60 2.72 -3.04
N ASN A 27 18.05 3.82 -2.44
CA ASN A 27 19.47 3.98 -2.14
C ASN A 27 19.73 3.67 -0.66
N PHE A 28 20.59 2.68 -0.41
CA PHE A 28 21.09 2.41 0.93
C PHE A 28 22.20 3.42 1.29
N ILE A 29 22.21 3.88 2.53
CA ILE A 29 23.12 4.91 3.02
C ILE A 29 23.89 4.37 4.21
N VAL A 30 25.22 4.46 4.14
CA VAL A 30 26.13 4.22 5.27
C VAL A 30 26.78 5.53 5.64
N ALA A 31 26.55 5.99 6.87
CA ALA A 31 27.11 7.20 7.45
C ALA A 31 28.17 6.84 8.49
N THR A 32 29.45 6.95 8.14
CA THR A 32 30.57 6.61 9.02
C THR A 32 31.22 7.87 9.59
N PRO A 33 31.26 8.05 10.93
CA PRO A 33 31.87 9.22 11.54
C PRO A 33 33.40 9.19 11.42
N GLN A 34 33.99 10.38 11.21
CA GLN A 34 35.42 10.63 11.10
C GLN A 34 35.79 11.83 11.98
N GLN A 35 36.49 11.59 13.08
CA GLN A 35 36.88 12.63 14.03
C GLN A 35 37.70 13.74 13.36
N GLY A 36 37.44 14.99 13.76
CA GLY A 36 38.13 16.18 13.22
C GLY A 36 37.76 16.55 11.78
N VAL A 37 36.90 15.76 11.13
CA VAL A 37 36.50 15.95 9.73
C VAL A 37 34.98 16.07 9.60
N GLY A 38 34.24 15.08 10.09
CA GLY A 38 32.78 15.05 9.99
C GLY A 38 32.24 13.64 9.81
N ILE A 39 31.22 13.48 8.97
CA ILE A 39 30.58 12.19 8.67
C ILE A 39 30.78 11.88 7.20
N ALA A 40 31.49 10.80 6.89
CA ALA A 40 31.55 10.30 5.53
C ALA A 40 30.25 9.56 5.21
N VAL A 41 29.65 9.88 4.07
CA VAL A 41 28.38 9.28 3.64
C VAL A 41 28.61 8.54 2.33
N ASP A 42 28.30 7.24 2.32
CA ASP A 42 28.42 6.37 1.16
C ASP A 42 27.02 5.89 0.74
N VAL A 43 26.69 6.08 -0.54
CA VAL A 43 25.39 5.77 -1.13
C VAL A 43 25.52 4.57 -2.06
N PHE A 44 24.67 3.56 -1.87
CA PHE A 44 24.66 2.31 -2.63
C PHE A 44 23.36 2.20 -3.40
N ASP A 45 23.46 2.18 -4.74
CA ASP A 45 22.34 1.99 -5.66
C ASP A 45 22.13 0.50 -6.02
N LYS A 46 22.96 -0.40 -5.49
CA LYS A 46 22.87 -1.87 -5.62
C LYS A 46 22.97 -2.54 -4.24
N PRO A 47 21.99 -2.28 -3.35
CA PRO A 47 21.95 -2.85 -2.01
C PRO A 47 21.82 -4.38 -2.01
N ASP A 48 21.36 -5.03 -3.08
CA ASP A 48 21.28 -6.50 -3.23
C ASP A 48 22.62 -7.19 -3.52
N ALA A 49 23.65 -6.44 -3.95
CA ALA A 49 24.95 -7.01 -4.25
C ALA A 49 25.53 -7.77 -3.04
N ALA A 50 26.30 -8.83 -3.29
CA ALA A 50 26.97 -9.61 -2.25
C ALA A 50 28.04 -8.79 -1.50
N SER A 51 28.54 -7.72 -2.10
CA SER A 51 29.45 -6.75 -1.48
C SER A 51 29.05 -5.33 -1.91
N GLY A 52 29.05 -4.40 -0.97
CA GLY A 52 28.70 -3.01 -1.22
C GLY A 52 29.86 -2.24 -1.84
N THR A 53 29.65 -1.77 -3.07
CA THR A 53 30.48 -0.71 -3.68
C THR A 53 29.65 0.58 -3.70
N PRO A 54 30.10 1.67 -3.05
CA PRO A 54 29.37 2.93 -3.10
C PRO A 54 29.32 3.45 -4.54
N ALA A 55 28.12 3.83 -4.99
CA ALA A 55 27.93 4.56 -6.24
C ALA A 55 28.31 6.04 -6.09
N PHE A 56 28.27 6.56 -4.87
CA PHE A 56 28.63 7.93 -4.54
C PHE A 56 29.12 8.03 -3.10
N SER A 57 30.11 8.89 -2.87
CA SER A 57 30.64 9.18 -1.54
C SER A 57 30.76 10.70 -1.33
N SER A 58 30.35 11.17 -0.15
CA SER A 58 30.48 12.57 0.26
C SER A 58 30.89 12.69 1.73
N THR A 59 31.00 13.93 2.22
CA THR A 59 31.28 14.19 3.63
C THR A 59 30.46 15.37 4.13
N VAL A 60 29.66 15.13 5.17
CA VAL A 60 29.03 16.18 5.96
C VAL A 60 30.08 16.70 6.94
N ARG A 61 30.52 17.94 6.74
CA ARG A 61 31.61 18.53 7.54
C ARG A 61 31.17 18.83 8.97
N PHE A 62 31.95 18.34 9.93
CA PHE A 62 31.83 18.64 11.36
C PHE A 62 33.21 18.49 12.00
N THR A 63 33.93 19.60 12.13
CA THR A 63 35.39 19.60 12.34
C THR A 63 35.84 19.43 13.79
N LEU A 64 34.90 19.31 14.73
CA LEU A 64 35.26 19.04 16.13
C LEU A 64 35.89 17.64 16.25
N PRO A 65 36.99 17.47 17.01
CA PRO A 65 37.59 16.16 17.29
C PRO A 65 36.76 15.36 18.30
N ALA A 66 35.46 15.24 18.04
CA ALA A 66 34.46 14.71 18.95
C ALA A 66 34.07 13.27 18.61
N TYR A 67 33.64 12.52 19.63
CA TYR A 67 32.96 11.25 19.43
C TYR A 67 31.48 11.53 19.16
N PHE A 68 30.96 11.00 18.05
CA PHE A 68 29.55 11.08 17.69
C PHE A 68 29.16 9.84 16.88
N VAL A 69 27.90 9.43 17.02
CA VAL A 69 27.34 8.30 16.29
C VAL A 69 26.10 8.78 15.55
N PRO A 70 26.07 8.67 14.20
CA PRO A 70 24.93 9.15 13.43
C PRO A 70 23.75 8.19 13.49
N SER A 71 22.55 8.77 13.44
CA SER A 71 21.28 8.08 13.23
C SER A 71 20.61 8.66 11.99
N VAL A 72 20.13 7.80 11.09
CA VAL A 72 19.64 8.19 9.75
C VAL A 72 18.22 7.70 9.56
N ASN A 73 17.32 8.53 9.02
CA ASN A 73 15.92 8.16 8.77
C ASN A 73 15.36 8.91 7.55
N SER A 74 14.48 8.26 6.77
CA SER A 74 13.73 8.94 5.70
C SER A 74 12.53 9.66 6.28
N PHE A 75 12.28 10.88 5.79
CA PHE A 75 11.12 11.67 6.16
C PHE A 75 10.76 12.64 5.06
N LYS A 76 9.52 12.58 4.61
CA LYS A 76 8.91 13.49 3.61
C LYS A 76 9.76 13.64 2.34
N GLY A 77 10.24 12.51 1.81
CA GLY A 77 11.02 12.47 0.57
C GLY A 77 12.46 12.98 0.72
N LYS A 78 12.97 13.14 1.94
CA LYS A 78 14.36 13.46 2.24
C LYS A 78 14.92 12.45 3.23
N VAL A 79 16.24 12.34 3.28
CA VAL A 79 16.96 11.63 4.33
C VAL A 79 17.50 12.64 5.32
N TYR A 80 17.29 12.37 6.60
CA TYR A 80 17.82 13.14 7.71
C TYR A 80 18.86 12.33 8.46
N MET A 81 19.92 13.00 8.90
CA MET A 81 20.98 12.43 9.72
C MET A 81 21.15 13.27 10.98
N PHE A 82 21.13 12.62 12.14
CA PHE A 82 21.21 13.23 13.46
C PHE A 82 22.41 12.71 14.24
N TRP A 83 23.07 13.57 15.00
CA TRP A 83 24.15 13.17 15.90
C TRP A 83 24.28 14.12 17.09
N SER A 84 24.74 13.60 18.21
CA SER A 84 25.18 14.36 19.39
C SER A 84 26.65 14.07 19.62
N ASN A 85 27.32 14.90 20.41
CA ASN A 85 28.76 14.77 20.63
C ASN A 85 29.15 15.00 22.10
N ASN A 86 30.37 14.64 22.46
CA ASN A 86 30.84 14.68 23.84
C ASN A 86 31.34 16.07 24.31
N TYR A 87 31.47 17.05 23.43
CA TYR A 87 31.89 18.42 23.77
C TYR A 87 30.72 19.36 23.99
N ASP A 88 29.64 19.17 23.24
CA ASP A 88 28.41 19.96 23.33
C ASP A 88 27.27 19.08 23.85
N GLN A 89 27.04 19.19 25.16
CA GLN A 89 25.98 18.46 25.86
C GLN A 89 24.65 19.23 25.87
N LYS A 90 24.47 20.27 25.04
CA LYS A 90 23.21 21.03 24.95
C LYS A 90 22.50 20.85 23.62
N HIS A 91 23.22 20.49 22.57
CA HIS A 91 22.63 20.42 21.23
C HIS A 91 22.68 19.02 20.61
N VAL A 92 21.62 18.72 19.87
CA VAL A 92 21.61 17.68 18.83
C VAL A 92 21.88 18.37 17.49
N TYR A 93 22.75 17.79 16.68
CA TYR A 93 23.06 18.28 15.34
C TYR A 93 22.35 17.45 14.28
N PHE A 94 22.02 18.08 13.16
CA PHE A 94 21.46 17.38 12.02
C PHE A 94 21.87 17.96 10.67
N SER A 95 21.73 17.14 9.64
CA SER A 95 21.82 17.51 8.23
C SER A 95 20.78 16.71 7.45
N SER A 96 20.38 17.22 6.29
CA SER A 96 19.39 16.57 5.43
C SER A 96 19.80 16.59 3.97
N SER A 97 19.31 15.61 3.21
CA SER A 97 19.59 15.44 1.80
C SER A 97 18.36 14.90 1.07
N PRO A 98 18.05 15.34 -0.15
CA PRO A 98 16.99 14.72 -0.95
C PRO A 98 17.27 13.23 -1.26
N ASP A 99 18.53 12.88 -1.52
CA ASP A 99 18.93 11.60 -2.10
C ASP A 99 20.11 10.92 -1.37
N GLY A 100 20.63 11.54 -0.31
CA GLY A 100 21.82 11.10 0.41
C GLY A 100 23.14 11.50 -0.24
N ARG A 101 23.12 12.20 -1.38
CA ARG A 101 24.33 12.64 -2.09
C ARG A 101 24.71 14.07 -1.70
N ASN A 102 23.74 14.99 -1.77
CA ASN A 102 23.97 16.40 -1.48
C ASN A 102 23.34 16.77 -0.14
N TRP A 103 24.18 17.00 0.87
CA TRP A 103 23.75 17.27 2.24
C TRP A 103 23.79 18.76 2.58
N SER A 104 22.81 19.21 3.36
CA SER A 104 22.80 20.55 3.94
C SER A 104 23.93 20.75 4.95
N ARG A 105 24.24 22.01 5.26
CA ARG A 105 25.17 22.31 6.37
C ARG A 105 24.58 21.80 7.69
N ALA A 106 25.45 21.40 8.61
CA ALA A 106 25.03 20.98 9.94
C ALA A 106 24.26 22.10 10.65
N GLN A 107 23.10 21.75 11.18
CA GLN A 107 22.21 22.61 11.96
C GLN A 107 22.14 22.06 13.39
N ALA A 108 21.81 22.91 14.36
CA ALA A 108 21.74 22.55 15.78
C ALA A 108 20.31 22.70 16.31
N ILE A 109 19.92 21.79 17.20
CA ILE A 109 18.66 21.77 17.94
C ILE A 109 19.05 21.92 19.41
N ASP A 110 18.60 22.99 20.07
CA ASP A 110 18.77 23.14 21.51
C ASP A 110 17.82 22.19 22.25
N VAL A 111 18.41 21.22 22.96
CA VAL A 111 17.67 20.23 23.75
C VAL A 111 17.93 20.40 25.25
N GLY A 112 18.64 21.47 25.65
CA GLY A 112 19.02 21.81 27.02
C GLY A 112 20.06 20.89 27.65
N SER A 113 19.91 19.57 27.53
CA SER A 113 20.87 18.57 27.99
C SER A 113 20.77 17.28 27.18
N VAL A 114 21.91 16.80 26.67
CA VAL A 114 22.08 15.52 25.99
C VAL A 114 23.39 14.85 26.40
N LEU A 115 23.33 13.54 26.58
CA LEU A 115 24.43 12.64 26.92
C LEU A 115 24.39 11.44 25.97
N GLY A 116 25.52 11.14 25.35
CA GLY A 116 25.66 9.96 24.51
C GLY A 116 25.06 10.17 23.12
N ASN A 117 24.23 9.21 22.68
CA ASN A 117 23.72 9.14 21.32
C ASN A 117 22.28 9.66 21.21
N VAL A 118 21.93 10.16 20.02
CA VAL A 118 20.57 10.44 19.59
C VAL A 118 20.10 9.35 18.62
N SER A 119 18.82 9.02 18.68
CA SER A 119 18.17 8.07 17.79
C SER A 119 16.90 8.66 17.22
N VAL A 120 16.49 8.26 16.02
CA VAL A 120 15.33 8.84 15.31
C VAL A 120 14.44 7.77 14.66
N SER A 121 13.13 8.04 14.61
CA SER A 121 12.17 7.34 13.76
C SER A 121 11.07 8.30 13.29
N ALA A 122 10.57 8.15 12.06
CA ALA A 122 9.38 8.86 11.63
C ALA A 122 8.12 8.14 12.18
N PHE A 123 7.19 8.90 12.74
CA PHE A 123 5.94 8.37 13.28
C PHE A 123 4.85 9.44 13.21
N ASN A 124 3.64 9.05 12.77
CA ASN A 124 2.50 9.95 12.60
C ASN A 124 2.85 11.27 11.90
N GLN A 125 3.58 11.20 10.79
CA GLN A 125 4.00 12.36 10.00
C GLN A 125 4.95 13.33 10.73
N LYS A 126 5.66 12.84 11.76
CA LYS A 126 6.70 13.59 12.49
C LYS A 126 8.01 12.81 12.53
N LEU A 127 9.13 13.52 12.53
CA LEU A 127 10.37 12.96 13.06
C LEU A 127 10.28 12.98 14.58
N VAL A 128 10.56 11.84 15.22
CA VAL A 128 10.64 11.73 16.68
C VAL A 128 12.06 11.31 17.04
N LEU A 129 12.75 12.18 17.76
CA LEU A 129 14.09 11.96 18.27
C LEU A 129 14.03 11.55 19.72
N THR A 130 14.77 10.51 20.07
CA THR A 130 14.98 10.11 21.46
C THR A 130 16.45 10.19 21.81
N PHE A 131 16.72 10.67 23.02
CA PHE A 131 18.06 10.87 23.54
C PHE A 131 18.02 10.87 25.06
N THR A 132 19.18 10.89 25.67
CA THR A 132 19.32 10.80 27.12
C THR A 132 19.94 12.08 27.63
N ASP A 133 19.49 12.61 28.78
CA ASP A 133 20.10 13.80 29.39
C ASP A 133 21.32 13.45 30.27
N ALA A 134 21.95 14.48 30.84
CA ALA A 134 23.09 14.32 31.75
C ALA A 134 22.77 13.48 33.01
N GLN A 135 21.49 13.40 33.41
CA GLN A 135 21.00 12.56 34.51
C GLN A 135 20.66 11.12 34.06
N ARG A 136 20.99 10.77 32.80
CA ARG A 136 20.73 9.47 32.19
C ARG A 136 19.23 9.15 32.02
N ARG A 137 18.40 10.19 31.95
CA ARG A 137 16.94 10.11 31.79
C ARG A 137 16.56 10.28 30.33
N LEU A 138 15.57 9.50 29.88
CA LEU A 138 15.11 9.53 28.49
C LEU A 138 14.35 10.83 28.21
N LYS A 139 14.62 11.43 27.05
CA LYS A 139 13.94 12.62 26.53
C LYS A 139 13.54 12.43 25.07
N THR A 140 12.57 13.24 24.65
CA THR A 140 12.08 13.29 23.28
C THR A 140 11.96 14.71 22.76
N VAL A 141 12.18 14.85 21.46
CA VAL A 141 11.86 16.06 20.68
C VAL A 141 11.28 15.63 19.33
N SER A 142 10.38 16.43 18.76
CA SER A 142 9.73 16.09 17.49
C SER A 142 9.66 17.26 16.51
N SER A 143 9.48 16.93 15.23
CA SER A 143 9.31 17.92 14.16
C SER A 143 8.35 17.41 13.10
N GLU A 144 7.39 18.26 12.67
CA GLU A 144 6.41 17.93 11.62
C GLU A 144 6.94 18.23 10.20
N ASP A 145 8.00 19.04 10.09
CA ASP A 145 8.59 19.50 8.82
C ASP A 145 10.10 19.18 8.71
N GLY A 146 10.70 18.64 9.78
CA GLY A 146 12.12 18.32 9.89
C GLY A 146 13.04 19.53 10.09
N THR A 147 12.50 20.71 10.36
CA THR A 147 13.26 21.96 10.53
C THR A 147 12.86 22.75 11.77
N ALA A 148 11.57 22.79 12.11
CA ALA A 148 11.04 23.37 13.33
C ALA A 148 10.85 22.26 14.38
N TRP A 149 11.47 22.43 15.54
CA TRP A 149 11.55 21.41 16.58
C TRP A 149 10.77 21.82 17.83
N SER A 150 10.08 20.86 18.45
CA SER A 150 9.41 21.07 19.74
C SER A 150 10.42 21.34 20.86
N THR A 151 9.96 21.80 22.01
CA THR A 151 10.78 21.78 23.23
C THR A 151 11.02 20.34 23.67
N ALA A 152 12.23 20.04 24.14
CA ALA A 152 12.57 18.72 24.70
C ALA A 152 11.69 18.37 25.91
N GLN A 153 11.08 17.19 25.90
CA GLN A 153 10.22 16.68 26.98
C GLN A 153 10.83 15.40 27.59
N PRO A 154 10.69 15.19 28.91
CA PRO A 154 11.07 13.92 29.54
C PRO A 154 10.13 12.78 29.12
N ILE A 155 10.67 11.56 29.07
CA ILE A 155 9.88 10.33 29.05
C ILE A 155 10.11 9.63 30.39
N ASP A 156 9.02 9.35 31.11
CA ASP A 156 9.09 8.74 32.43
C ASP A 156 9.52 7.27 32.35
N THR A 157 10.77 7.00 32.71
CA THR A 157 11.36 5.65 32.84
C THR A 157 11.70 5.36 34.30
N ASN A 158 11.71 4.12 34.76
CA ASN A 158 12.23 3.84 36.11
C ASN A 158 13.76 3.69 36.04
N HIS A 159 14.24 3.05 34.99
CA HIS A 159 15.66 2.77 34.79
C HIS A 159 16.35 3.86 33.96
N THR A 160 17.68 3.88 34.03
CA THR A 160 18.50 4.74 33.16
C THR A 160 18.44 4.26 31.71
N ALA A 161 18.47 5.18 30.75
CA ALA A 161 18.26 4.86 29.33
C ALA A 161 19.47 5.24 28.47
N VAL A 162 20.68 4.85 28.88
CA VAL A 162 21.93 5.28 28.24
C VAL A 162 22.00 4.84 26.77
N THR A 163 21.53 3.63 26.48
CA THR A 163 21.28 3.15 25.12
C THR A 163 19.78 3.18 24.87
N ASN A 164 19.33 3.89 23.84
CA ASN A 164 17.91 3.92 23.48
C ASN A 164 17.76 3.96 21.95
N LYS A 165 16.74 3.25 21.45
CA LYS A 165 16.44 3.17 20.02
C LYS A 165 14.91 3.14 19.79
N PRO A 166 14.36 4.11 19.05
CA PRO A 166 12.97 4.10 18.64
C PRO A 166 12.75 3.16 17.45
N VAL A 167 11.57 2.54 17.38
CA VAL A 167 11.13 1.70 16.26
C VAL A 167 9.61 1.72 16.18
N VAL A 168 9.06 1.87 14.98
CA VAL A 168 7.61 1.78 14.77
C VAL A 168 7.24 0.35 14.45
N TYR A 169 6.31 -0.23 15.21
CA TYR A 169 5.80 -1.57 14.96
C TYR A 169 4.33 -1.64 15.33
N ASN A 170 3.51 -2.23 14.44
CA ASN A 170 2.09 -2.45 14.67
C ASN A 170 1.32 -1.18 15.12
N GLY A 171 1.54 -0.06 14.43
CA GLY A 171 0.87 1.22 14.70
C GLY A 171 1.31 1.93 15.99
N LYS A 172 2.38 1.47 16.65
CA LYS A 172 2.93 2.10 17.86
C LYS A 172 4.40 2.45 17.65
N LEU A 173 4.83 3.57 18.22
CA LEU A 173 6.23 3.89 18.38
C LEU A 173 6.73 3.27 19.68
N PHE A 174 7.66 2.32 19.59
CA PHE A 174 8.37 1.77 20.74
C PHE A 174 9.71 2.48 20.90
N VAL A 175 10.16 2.66 22.13
CA VAL A 175 11.55 3.00 22.44
C VAL A 175 12.09 1.89 23.32
N LEU A 176 13.04 1.13 22.77
CA LEU A 176 13.76 0.09 23.52
C LEU A 176 15.01 0.72 24.10
N TYR A 177 15.30 0.42 25.37
CA TYR A 177 16.48 0.94 26.04
C TYR A 177 17.03 -0.04 27.06
N SER A 178 18.30 0.14 27.41
CA SER A 178 18.94 -0.56 28.52
C SER A 178 19.80 0.38 29.36
N GLU A 179 20.04 -0.02 30.59
CA GLU A 179 21.02 0.63 31.45
C GLU A 179 22.42 0.35 30.93
N ASN A 180 23.37 1.22 31.26
CA ASN A 180 24.78 0.96 30.96
C ASN A 180 25.25 -0.26 31.73
N SER A 181 25.69 -1.30 31.03
CA SER A 181 26.07 -2.59 31.62
C SER A 181 24.92 -3.30 32.35
N GLY A 182 23.67 -2.99 32.02
CA GLY A 182 22.48 -3.66 32.55
C GLY A 182 22.25 -5.05 31.94
N LYS A 183 21.47 -5.90 32.63
CA LYS A 183 21.12 -7.25 32.15
C LYS A 183 19.73 -7.32 31.49
N ALA A 184 19.04 -6.19 31.37
CA ALA A 184 17.67 -6.13 30.90
C ALA A 184 17.48 -5.08 29.82
N VAL A 185 16.52 -5.35 28.93
CA VAL A 185 15.97 -4.40 27.98
C VAL A 185 14.59 -4.01 28.46
N TYR A 186 14.34 -2.72 28.49
CA TYR A 186 13.06 -2.11 28.83
C TYR A 186 12.46 -1.46 27.59
N SER A 187 11.15 -1.21 27.65
CA SER A 187 10.46 -0.47 26.61
C SER A 187 9.40 0.46 27.17
N VAL A 188 9.22 1.58 26.46
CA VAL A 188 8.06 2.46 26.54
C VAL A 188 7.47 2.55 25.13
N SER A 189 6.18 2.84 25.03
CA SER A 189 5.50 2.95 23.74
C SER A 189 4.57 4.15 23.68
N SER A 190 4.29 4.64 22.47
CA SER A 190 3.39 5.74 22.22
C SER A 190 2.49 5.46 21.01
N ARG A 191 1.28 6.03 21.03
CA ARG A 191 0.32 6.00 19.90
C ARG A 191 0.30 7.32 19.11
N ASP A 192 0.87 8.38 19.66
CA ASP A 192 0.86 9.74 19.10
C ASP A 192 2.25 10.39 19.01
N GLY A 193 3.28 9.75 19.59
CA GLY A 193 4.65 10.27 19.69
C GLY A 193 4.84 11.29 20.82
N ILE A 194 3.80 11.55 21.61
CA ILE A 194 3.75 12.60 22.64
C ILE A 194 3.47 11.97 24.01
N ALA A 195 2.39 11.22 24.14
CA ALA A 195 2.03 10.50 25.34
C ALA A 195 2.69 9.12 25.35
N TRP A 196 3.37 8.79 26.45
CA TRP A 196 4.14 7.56 26.59
C TRP A 196 3.51 6.63 27.63
N SER A 197 3.58 5.33 27.36
CA SER A 197 3.21 4.29 28.31
C SER A 197 4.16 4.29 29.50
N ARG A 198 3.72 3.63 30.59
CA ARG A 198 4.65 3.20 31.63
C ARG A 198 5.71 2.27 31.04
N GLU A 199 6.88 2.27 31.68
CA GLU A 199 7.95 1.31 31.40
C GLU A 199 7.44 -0.13 31.55
N SER A 200 7.87 -0.99 30.63
CA SER A 200 7.69 -2.43 30.70
C SER A 200 9.03 -3.15 30.49
N LEU A 201 9.22 -4.29 31.15
CA LEU A 201 10.35 -5.17 30.90
C LEU A 201 10.12 -5.88 29.55
N ALA A 202 11.02 -5.66 28.60
CA ALA A 202 10.97 -6.37 27.32
C ALA A 202 11.53 -7.79 27.48
N PHE A 203 12.78 -7.90 27.91
CA PHE A 203 13.42 -9.17 28.25
C PHE A 203 14.63 -8.97 29.16
N GLN A 204 15.04 -10.04 29.82
CA GLN A 204 16.19 -10.06 30.71
C GLN A 204 17.12 -11.23 30.38
N GLU A 205 18.42 -10.99 30.51
CA GLU A 205 19.49 -11.95 30.34
C GLU A 205 20.11 -12.31 31.70
N THR A 206 20.67 -13.51 31.80
CA THR A 206 21.23 -14.03 33.06
C THR A 206 22.75 -14.08 33.07
N ALA A 207 23.35 -14.39 31.91
CA ALA A 207 24.77 -14.66 31.77
C ALA A 207 25.63 -13.39 31.85
N ASP A 208 25.42 -12.42 30.96
CA ASP A 208 26.27 -11.23 30.80
C ASP A 208 25.45 -9.94 30.69
N SER A 209 26.14 -8.81 30.82
CA SER A 209 25.57 -7.47 30.64
C SER A 209 25.46 -7.07 29.16
N ILE A 210 24.38 -6.38 28.83
CA ILE A 210 24.09 -5.87 27.49
C ILE A 210 24.92 -4.61 27.25
N LEU A 211 25.68 -4.62 26.16
CA LEU A 211 26.51 -3.50 25.71
C LEU A 211 25.70 -2.54 24.82
N THR A 212 24.93 -3.08 23.87
CA THR A 212 24.16 -2.29 22.91
C THR A 212 23.03 -3.10 22.29
N MET A 213 22.06 -2.39 21.72
CA MET A 213 20.88 -2.96 21.06
C MET A 213 20.51 -2.18 19.81
N VAL A 214 19.88 -2.86 18.86
CA VAL A 214 19.36 -2.28 17.62
C VAL A 214 18.04 -2.96 17.27
N PRO A 215 16.91 -2.25 17.39
CA PRO A 215 15.64 -2.73 16.89
C PRO A 215 15.47 -2.44 15.39
N VAL A 216 14.78 -3.32 14.69
CA VAL A 216 14.32 -3.12 13.30
C VAL A 216 13.11 -4.00 13.04
N VAL A 217 12.15 -3.53 12.25
CA VAL A 217 11.07 -4.39 11.76
C VAL A 217 11.53 -5.04 10.47
N TYR A 218 11.53 -6.37 10.46
CA TYR A 218 11.97 -7.16 9.33
C TYR A 218 11.13 -8.42 9.22
N ASN A 219 10.65 -8.72 8.01
CA ASN A 219 9.80 -9.87 7.73
C ASN A 219 8.55 -9.93 8.63
N GLY A 220 7.94 -8.76 8.88
CA GLY A 220 6.69 -8.65 9.64
C GLY A 220 6.81 -8.81 11.15
N GLN A 221 8.02 -8.91 11.70
CA GLN A 221 8.29 -8.99 13.15
C GLN A 221 9.20 -7.84 13.59
N LEU A 222 9.07 -7.41 14.84
CA LEU A 222 10.07 -6.53 15.45
C LEU A 222 11.25 -7.38 15.93
N TRP A 223 12.43 -7.15 15.38
CA TRP A 223 13.67 -7.77 15.82
C TRP A 223 14.40 -6.83 16.77
N ALA A 224 14.93 -7.37 17.87
CA ALA A 224 15.93 -6.71 18.69
C ALA A 224 17.23 -7.50 18.56
N TYR A 225 18.20 -6.90 17.87
CA TYR A 225 19.58 -7.37 17.86
C TYR A 225 20.35 -6.75 19.01
N TYR A 226 21.16 -7.51 19.72
CA TYR A 226 21.92 -7.00 20.87
C TYR A 226 23.25 -7.71 21.03
N ALA A 227 24.19 -7.03 21.68
CA ALA A 227 25.51 -7.55 21.98
C ALA A 227 25.78 -7.49 23.48
N PHE A 228 26.51 -8.46 24.00
CA PHE A 228 27.08 -8.45 25.35
C PHE A 228 28.44 -7.76 25.38
N GLU A 229 28.89 -7.38 26.58
CA GLU A 229 30.21 -6.79 26.79
C GLU A 229 31.37 -7.72 26.39
N ASN A 230 31.15 -9.04 26.43
CA ASN A 230 32.12 -10.02 25.93
C ASN A 230 32.16 -10.13 24.40
N GLY A 231 31.30 -9.39 23.69
CA GLY A 231 31.20 -9.34 22.23
C GLY A 231 30.23 -10.36 21.62
N ALA A 232 29.65 -11.28 22.40
CA ALA A 232 28.64 -12.21 21.88
C ALA A 232 27.39 -11.47 21.42
N THR A 233 26.81 -11.89 20.29
CA THR A 233 25.69 -11.18 19.64
C THR A 233 24.49 -12.10 19.44
N PHE A 234 23.30 -11.54 19.67
CA PHE A 234 22.05 -12.28 19.72
C PHE A 234 20.90 -11.51 19.08
N ALA A 235 19.81 -12.23 18.84
CA ALA A 235 18.52 -11.67 18.45
C ALA A 235 17.38 -12.25 19.28
N ARG A 236 16.35 -11.42 19.48
CA ARG A 236 15.00 -11.84 19.84
C ARG A 236 14.00 -11.18 18.90
N THR A 237 12.90 -11.86 18.64
CA THR A 237 11.76 -11.30 17.90
C THR A 237 10.61 -11.03 18.84
N TYR A 238 9.95 -9.91 18.65
CA TYR A 238 8.68 -9.56 19.24
C TYR A 238 7.59 -9.77 18.20
N ASP A 239 6.67 -10.68 18.49
CA ASP A 239 5.59 -11.04 17.60
C ASP A 239 4.40 -10.08 17.71
N ARG A 240 3.33 -10.36 16.96
CA ARG A 240 2.12 -9.53 16.93
C ARG A 240 1.21 -9.77 18.15
N ALA A 241 1.34 -10.92 18.80
CA ALA A 241 0.70 -11.27 20.06
C ALA A 241 1.36 -10.56 21.27
N GLY A 242 2.38 -9.75 20.99
CA GLY A 242 3.05 -8.93 21.98
C GLY A 242 4.00 -9.73 22.87
N GLN A 243 4.53 -10.84 22.38
CA GLN A 243 5.44 -11.72 23.11
C GLN A 243 6.85 -11.65 22.54
N TRP A 244 7.84 -11.63 23.43
CA TRP A 244 9.25 -11.79 23.05
C TRP A 244 9.61 -13.28 22.95
N GLY A 245 10.15 -13.66 21.80
CA GLY A 245 10.66 -15.00 21.54
C GLY A 245 11.95 -15.32 22.29
N ALA A 246 12.39 -16.58 22.13
CA ALA A 246 13.64 -17.07 22.69
C ALA A 246 14.86 -16.34 22.09
N ARG A 247 15.94 -16.28 22.89
CA ARG A 247 17.26 -15.81 22.45
C ARG A 247 17.79 -16.72 21.34
N ARG A 248 18.33 -16.12 20.28
CA ARG A 248 19.00 -16.80 19.17
C ARG A 248 20.36 -16.18 18.91
N ASP A 249 21.36 -17.00 18.62
CA ASP A 249 22.72 -16.54 18.36
C ASP A 249 22.83 -15.97 16.94
N LEU A 250 23.60 -14.90 16.76
CA LEU A 250 23.94 -14.40 15.43
C LEU A 250 25.18 -15.10 14.89
N GLN A 251 25.16 -15.43 13.61
CA GLN A 251 26.30 -16.00 12.89
C GLN A 251 26.91 -14.95 11.96
N GLY A 252 28.23 -14.95 11.82
CA GLY A 252 28.97 -14.11 10.85
C GLY A 252 29.35 -12.70 11.33
N ILE A 253 28.77 -12.20 12.44
CA ILE A 253 29.26 -11.01 13.13
C ILE A 253 30.26 -11.45 14.21
N ALA A 254 31.56 -11.38 13.91
CA ALA A 254 32.60 -11.87 14.82
C ALA A 254 32.71 -11.00 16.09
N GLY A 255 32.35 -11.59 17.24
CA GLY A 255 32.51 -11.00 18.56
C GLY A 255 33.74 -11.56 19.29
N GLN A 256 34.93 -11.01 19.03
CA GLN A 256 36.11 -11.34 19.86
C GLN A 256 36.81 -10.08 20.38
N GLY A 257 36.29 -9.56 21.51
CA GLY A 257 36.95 -8.64 22.46
C GLY A 257 37.01 -7.14 22.12
N GLY A 258 36.69 -6.28 23.09
CA GLY A 258 36.74 -4.81 23.00
C GLY A 258 35.50 -4.17 22.36
N LEU A 259 35.60 -2.97 21.76
CA LEU A 259 34.53 -2.35 20.95
C LEU A 259 34.08 -3.21 19.74
N LYS A 260 34.74 -4.34 19.46
CA LYS A 260 34.36 -5.32 18.45
C LYS A 260 33.03 -5.98 18.86
N GLY A 261 32.00 -5.80 18.05
CA GLY A 261 30.64 -6.27 18.33
C GLY A 261 29.66 -5.16 18.72
N PHE A 262 30.10 -3.89 18.79
CA PHE A 262 29.21 -2.76 19.04
C PHE A 262 28.24 -2.55 17.86
N LEU A 263 27.01 -3.02 18.02
CA LEU A 263 25.87 -2.75 17.13
C LEU A 263 25.37 -1.32 17.33
N ASN A 264 24.91 -0.65 16.26
CA ASN A 264 24.41 0.72 16.35
C ASN A 264 23.12 1.01 15.59
N SER A 265 23.04 0.56 14.35
CA SER A 265 21.95 0.91 13.44
C SER A 265 21.63 -0.27 12.55
N ALA A 266 20.35 -0.38 12.20
CA ALA A 266 19.84 -1.34 11.24
C ALA A 266 18.86 -0.63 10.31
N ALA A 267 18.79 -1.11 9.08
CA ALA A 267 17.84 -0.66 8.06
C ALA A 267 17.48 -1.86 7.20
N MET A 268 16.35 -1.80 6.49
CA MET A 268 15.97 -2.83 5.53
C MET A 268 15.64 -2.20 4.19
N ILE A 269 15.91 -2.95 3.13
CA ILE A 269 15.47 -2.68 1.77
C ILE A 269 14.94 -4.00 1.26
N ASP A 270 13.69 -4.01 0.80
CA ASP A 270 13.06 -5.22 0.28
C ASP A 270 13.17 -6.40 1.27
N ASP A 271 13.76 -7.52 0.86
CA ASP A 271 13.93 -8.73 1.64
C ASP A 271 15.27 -8.80 2.41
N ARG A 272 16.09 -7.75 2.37
CA ARG A 272 17.38 -7.68 3.05
C ARG A 272 17.33 -6.75 4.26
N VAL A 273 17.95 -7.19 5.34
CA VAL A 273 18.23 -6.35 6.52
C VAL A 273 19.73 -6.11 6.63
N PHE A 274 20.09 -4.89 6.98
CA PHE A 274 21.46 -4.44 7.21
C PHE A 274 21.65 -4.10 8.67
N ILE A 275 22.85 -4.35 9.19
CA ILE A 275 23.24 -3.93 10.54
C ILE A 275 24.68 -3.44 10.54
N SER A 276 24.93 -2.35 11.26
CA SER A 276 26.28 -1.82 11.47
C SER A 276 26.86 -2.39 12.76
N SER A 277 28.07 -2.93 12.69
CA SER A 277 28.87 -3.28 13.86
C SER A 277 30.27 -2.70 13.72
N SER A 278 30.63 -1.78 14.62
CA SER A 278 31.87 -0.99 14.49
C SER A 278 31.99 -0.37 13.07
N SER A 279 33.15 -0.46 12.42
CA SER A 279 33.39 0.08 11.07
C SER A 279 32.86 -0.80 9.92
N THR A 280 32.12 -1.88 10.22
CA THR A 280 31.63 -2.82 9.21
C THR A 280 30.11 -2.85 9.20
N THR A 281 29.54 -2.77 8.01
CA THR A 281 28.12 -3.04 7.74
C THR A 281 27.98 -4.47 7.24
N PHE A 282 26.98 -5.18 7.75
CA PHE A 282 26.62 -6.54 7.38
C PHE A 282 25.22 -6.56 6.79
N TYR A 283 24.92 -7.53 5.95
CA TYR A 283 23.57 -7.82 5.49
C TYR A 283 23.15 -9.24 5.88
N SER A 284 21.84 -9.47 5.93
CA SER A 284 21.21 -10.78 6.08
C SER A 284 19.91 -10.86 5.28
N THR A 285 19.55 -12.08 4.85
CA THR A 285 18.27 -12.41 4.20
C THR A 285 17.39 -13.32 5.07
N ASP A 286 17.83 -13.61 6.30
CA ASP A 286 17.05 -14.41 7.27
C ASP A 286 17.06 -13.81 8.69
N GLY A 287 17.82 -12.74 8.92
CA GLY A 287 17.98 -12.05 10.19
C GLY A 287 18.93 -12.72 11.18
N LEU A 288 19.54 -13.88 10.86
CA LEU A 288 20.40 -14.64 11.79
C LEU A 288 21.79 -14.90 11.23
N ASN A 289 21.90 -15.14 9.92
CA ASN A 289 23.15 -15.36 9.23
C ASN A 289 23.57 -14.08 8.53
N TRP A 290 24.70 -13.52 8.95
CA TRP A 290 25.18 -12.21 8.51
C TRP A 290 26.46 -12.32 7.68
N HIS A 291 26.52 -11.52 6.63
CA HIS A 291 27.68 -11.44 5.75
C HIS A 291 28.22 -10.01 5.69
N PRO A 292 29.55 -9.79 5.72
CA PRO A 292 30.12 -8.46 5.53
C PRO A 292 29.67 -7.85 4.20
N TYR A 293 29.13 -6.64 4.24
CA TYR A 293 28.69 -5.89 3.07
C TYR A 293 29.72 -4.83 2.68
N PHE A 294 30.07 -3.95 3.62
CA PHE A 294 30.92 -2.78 3.38
C PHE A 294 31.67 -2.43 4.67
N SER A 295 32.91 -1.93 4.55
CA SER A 295 33.66 -1.41 5.70
C SER A 295 34.43 -0.16 5.32
N LYS A 296 34.38 0.86 6.19
CA LYS A 296 35.11 2.12 6.01
C LYS A 296 35.96 2.39 7.24
N ARG A 297 37.27 2.50 7.03
CA ARG A 297 38.26 2.73 8.09
C ARG A 297 39.06 3.99 7.77
N PHE A 298 39.34 4.79 8.79
CA PHE A 298 40.16 5.99 8.70
C PHE A 298 41.49 5.79 9.43
N SER A 299 42.56 6.42 8.94
CA SER A 299 43.89 6.34 9.55
C SER A 299 43.91 6.96 10.95
N GLY A 300 44.41 6.22 11.94
CA GLY A 300 44.73 6.75 13.27
C GLY A 300 43.63 6.74 14.33
N ASN A 301 42.48 6.08 14.12
CA ASN A 301 41.36 6.09 15.09
C ASN A 301 40.56 4.77 15.17
N SER A 302 39.84 4.61 16.30
CA SER A 302 38.97 3.49 16.67
C SER A 302 37.91 3.14 15.61
N ALA A 303 37.47 1.89 15.54
CA ALA A 303 36.38 1.48 14.65
C ALA A 303 35.03 2.07 15.13
N TYR A 304 34.60 3.19 14.55
CA TYR A 304 33.32 3.81 14.93
C TYR A 304 32.12 3.12 14.28
N PRO A 305 31.01 2.96 15.02
CA PRO A 305 29.77 2.48 14.44
C PRO A 305 29.21 3.44 13.40
N SER A 306 28.74 2.89 12.28
CA SER A 306 28.06 3.67 11.24
C SER A 306 26.57 3.80 11.51
N GLY A 307 25.96 4.91 11.09
CA GLY A 307 24.51 5.05 10.97
C GLY A 307 24.04 4.49 9.63
N LEU A 308 22.94 3.76 9.63
CA LEU A 308 22.35 3.17 8.42
C LEU A 308 21.00 3.83 8.14
N GLY A 309 20.71 4.06 6.87
CA GLY A 309 19.42 4.59 6.43
C GLY A 309 19.13 4.25 4.97
N VAL A 310 17.94 4.62 4.52
CA VAL A 310 17.47 4.40 3.15
C VAL A 310 16.87 5.70 2.64
N SER A 311 17.15 6.05 1.39
CA SER A 311 16.39 7.06 0.66
C SER A 311 15.29 6.40 -0.15
N TYR A 312 14.04 6.79 0.11
CA TYR A 312 12.86 6.41 -0.67
C TYR A 312 12.47 7.48 -1.69
N ALA A 313 13.34 8.44 -1.99
CA ALA A 313 13.06 9.44 -3.02
C ALA A 313 12.89 8.75 -4.39
N ILE A 314 11.88 9.17 -5.15
CA ILE A 314 11.70 8.73 -6.53
C ILE A 314 12.71 9.44 -7.43
N SER A 315 13.24 8.73 -8.42
CA SER A 315 14.32 9.17 -9.28
C SER A 315 13.98 8.96 -10.76
N ALA A 316 14.72 9.63 -11.65
CA ALA A 316 14.60 9.39 -13.09
C ALA A 316 14.88 7.92 -13.45
N ASN A 317 15.81 7.28 -12.73
CA ASN A 317 16.15 5.88 -12.94
C ASN A 317 14.97 4.95 -12.68
N ASP A 318 14.10 5.24 -11.70
CA ASP A 318 12.88 4.46 -11.46
C ASP A 318 11.99 4.40 -12.71
N LEU A 319 11.91 5.51 -13.44
CA LEU A 319 11.04 5.66 -14.61
C LEU A 319 11.63 5.05 -15.89
N THR A 320 12.96 5.04 -16.04
CA THR A 320 13.64 4.69 -17.29
C THR A 320 14.38 3.37 -17.26
N ARG A 321 14.58 2.76 -16.08
CA ARG A 321 15.31 1.50 -15.96
C ARG A 321 14.60 0.36 -16.68
N SER A 322 15.39 -0.54 -17.25
CA SER A 322 14.90 -1.85 -17.66
C SER A 322 14.55 -2.70 -16.44
N ASN A 323 13.55 -3.55 -16.58
CA ASN A 323 13.06 -4.46 -15.54
C ASN A 323 12.81 -3.75 -14.19
N PRO A 324 11.90 -2.77 -14.12
CA PRO A 324 11.54 -2.16 -12.84
C PRO A 324 10.96 -3.25 -11.90
N PRO A 325 11.57 -3.50 -10.74
CA PRO A 325 11.10 -4.52 -9.82
C PRO A 325 9.82 -4.04 -9.13
N LEU A 326 8.89 -4.96 -8.91
CA LEU A 326 7.79 -4.73 -7.97
C LEU A 326 8.39 -4.73 -6.55
N PRO A 327 8.25 -3.65 -5.75
CA PRO A 327 8.84 -3.60 -4.41
C PRO A 327 8.34 -4.73 -3.53
N SER A 328 9.21 -5.45 -2.82
CA SER A 328 8.81 -6.66 -2.07
C SER A 328 8.36 -6.36 -0.64
N ASP A 329 8.91 -5.31 -0.04
CA ASP A 329 8.51 -4.80 1.26
C ASP A 329 8.91 -3.33 1.42
N LEU A 330 8.55 -2.75 2.55
CA LEU A 330 8.85 -1.38 2.91
C LEU A 330 9.17 -1.31 4.41
N ALA A 331 10.13 -0.47 4.81
CA ALA A 331 10.44 -0.30 6.22
C ALA A 331 9.30 0.37 6.97
N THR A 332 9.17 0.06 8.27
CA THR A 332 8.28 0.83 9.15
C THR A 332 8.96 2.11 9.63
N GLY A 333 8.16 3.03 10.18
CA GLY A 333 8.67 4.27 10.74
C GLY A 333 9.16 5.24 9.67
N ILE A 334 8.32 5.41 8.65
CA ILE A 334 8.49 6.26 7.47
C ILE A 334 7.27 7.16 7.30
N SER A 335 7.38 8.17 6.44
CA SER A 335 6.32 9.15 6.20
C SER A 335 5.32 8.72 5.11
N HIS A 336 4.17 9.37 5.07
CA HIS A 336 3.17 9.19 4.01
C HIS A 336 3.71 9.46 2.60
N THR A 337 4.69 10.35 2.48
CA THR A 337 5.41 10.61 1.23
C THR A 337 6.15 9.37 0.75
N ASP A 338 6.76 8.61 1.66
CA ASP A 338 7.46 7.37 1.34
C ASP A 338 6.47 6.26 0.92
N TYR A 339 5.27 6.21 1.53
CA TYR A 339 4.18 5.35 1.06
C TYR A 339 3.73 5.71 -0.35
N ALA A 340 3.63 7.00 -0.67
CA ALA A 340 3.27 7.46 -2.00
C ALA A 340 4.35 7.10 -3.04
N THR A 341 5.63 7.15 -2.68
CA THR A 341 6.71 6.65 -3.57
C THR A 341 6.62 5.14 -3.78
N PHE A 342 6.35 4.35 -2.74
CA PHE A 342 6.11 2.90 -2.87
C PHE A 342 4.96 2.59 -3.83
N ALA A 343 3.85 3.35 -3.73
CA ALA A 343 2.71 3.23 -4.62
C ALA A 343 3.10 3.54 -6.09
N TRP A 344 3.86 4.61 -6.33
CA TRP A 344 4.38 4.93 -7.66
C TRP A 344 5.30 3.85 -8.22
N ARG A 345 6.22 3.30 -7.41
CA ARG A 345 7.09 2.17 -7.83
C ARG A 345 6.28 0.93 -8.18
N SER A 346 5.23 0.63 -7.42
CA SER A 346 4.30 -0.45 -7.75
C SER A 346 3.61 -0.21 -9.09
N PHE A 347 3.14 1.02 -9.35
CA PHE A 347 2.53 1.39 -10.63
C PHE A 347 3.51 1.29 -11.79
N ILE A 348 4.74 1.77 -11.63
CA ILE A 348 5.83 1.70 -12.61
C ILE A 348 6.13 0.25 -12.98
N ALA A 349 6.31 -0.63 -11.98
CA ALA A 349 6.59 -2.04 -12.20
C ALA A 349 5.44 -2.77 -12.91
N LEU A 350 4.20 -2.55 -12.45
CA LEU A 350 3.01 -3.20 -12.99
C LEU A 350 2.66 -2.74 -14.40
N ASN A 351 3.00 -1.49 -14.75
CA ASN A 351 2.82 -0.93 -16.09
C ASN A 351 4.10 -1.01 -16.95
N ASN A 352 5.08 -1.85 -16.60
CA ASN A 352 6.00 -2.40 -17.59
C ASN A 352 5.25 -3.40 -18.49
N THR A 353 5.77 -3.68 -19.68
CA THR A 353 5.26 -4.77 -20.53
C THR A 353 5.52 -6.14 -19.90
N ALA A 354 4.67 -7.13 -20.19
CA ALA A 354 4.90 -8.52 -19.81
C ALA A 354 6.00 -9.16 -20.66
N ASN A 355 6.70 -10.14 -20.08
CA ASN A 355 7.74 -10.89 -20.76
C ASN A 355 7.15 -11.83 -21.83
N THR A 356 7.87 -12.02 -22.93
CA THR A 356 7.47 -12.90 -24.05
C THR A 356 8.35 -14.15 -24.10
N PRO A 357 7.90 -15.27 -24.69
CA PRO A 357 6.60 -15.48 -25.33
C PRO A 357 5.45 -15.63 -24.32
N LEU A 358 4.30 -15.07 -24.68
CA LEU A 358 3.03 -15.30 -23.99
C LEU A 358 2.29 -16.49 -24.62
N PRO A 359 1.51 -17.28 -23.86
CA PRO A 359 1.15 -17.08 -22.44
C PRO A 359 2.17 -17.67 -21.43
N ALA A 360 3.25 -18.31 -21.88
CA ALA A 360 4.19 -19.01 -20.99
C ALA A 360 4.77 -18.11 -19.87
N ASN A 361 5.02 -16.83 -20.18
CA ASN A 361 5.63 -15.86 -19.27
C ASN A 361 4.64 -14.84 -18.67
N ARG A 362 3.34 -15.17 -18.59
CA ARG A 362 2.37 -14.32 -17.88
C ARG A 362 2.86 -14.01 -16.46
N GLY A 363 2.53 -12.82 -15.96
CA GLY A 363 2.86 -12.41 -14.59
C GLY A 363 4.36 -12.17 -14.34
N VAL A 364 5.18 -12.19 -15.39
CA VAL A 364 6.61 -11.86 -15.35
C VAL A 364 6.83 -10.59 -16.16
N GLY A 365 7.45 -9.57 -15.55
CA GLY A 365 7.77 -8.32 -16.23
C GLY A 365 8.83 -8.50 -17.32
N ASN A 366 8.75 -7.74 -18.40
CA ASN A 366 9.73 -7.77 -19.48
C ASN A 366 11.09 -7.27 -18.97
N PRO A 367 12.14 -8.12 -18.96
CA PRO A 367 13.44 -7.75 -18.43
C PRO A 367 14.14 -6.68 -19.26
N ASN A 368 13.75 -6.50 -20.53
CA ASN A 368 14.34 -5.53 -21.45
C ASN A 368 13.49 -4.25 -21.59
N GLY A 369 12.29 -4.22 -20.99
CA GLY A 369 11.38 -3.08 -21.06
C GLY A 369 11.47 -2.18 -19.84
N SER A 370 11.13 -0.90 -20.02
CA SER A 370 10.98 0.09 -18.95
C SER A 370 9.56 0.65 -18.91
N PHE A 371 9.25 1.39 -17.84
CA PHE A 371 8.01 2.17 -17.75
C PHE A 371 7.95 3.30 -18.80
N ALA A 372 9.09 3.91 -19.13
CA ALA A 372 9.18 4.86 -20.23
C ALA A 372 8.80 4.21 -21.58
N ASP A 373 9.24 2.98 -21.84
CA ASP A 373 8.95 2.28 -23.09
C ASP A 373 7.48 1.94 -23.27
N SER A 374 6.82 1.47 -22.20
CA SER A 374 5.40 1.12 -22.24
C SER A 374 4.50 2.34 -22.45
N GLY A 375 5.00 3.55 -22.15
CA GLY A 375 4.22 4.78 -22.29
C GLY A 375 4.23 5.41 -23.68
N LYS A 376 5.13 4.99 -24.57
CA LYS A 376 5.40 5.66 -25.86
C LYS A 376 4.23 5.63 -26.85
N ALA A 377 3.28 4.73 -26.65
CA ALA A 377 2.10 4.59 -27.49
C ALA A 377 0.88 4.25 -26.63
N SER A 378 -0.33 4.59 -27.10
CA SER A 378 -1.57 4.21 -26.43
C SER A 378 -1.72 2.70 -26.27
N GLN A 379 -1.41 1.94 -27.31
CA GLN A 379 -1.44 0.48 -27.25
C GLN A 379 -0.02 -0.06 -27.33
N THR A 380 0.39 -0.81 -26.33
CA THR A 380 1.68 -1.49 -26.31
C THR A 380 1.67 -2.73 -27.19
N ALA A 381 2.82 -3.07 -27.79
CA ALA A 381 2.94 -4.26 -28.63
C ALA A 381 2.69 -5.57 -27.86
N ASN A 382 3.06 -5.59 -26.58
CA ASN A 382 2.75 -6.65 -25.63
C ASN A 382 1.88 -6.06 -24.50
N PRO A 383 0.96 -6.84 -23.90
CA PRO A 383 0.20 -6.38 -22.73
C PRO A 383 1.11 -5.91 -21.59
N LEU A 384 0.62 -5.00 -20.76
CA LEU A 384 1.27 -4.64 -19.51
C LEU A 384 1.30 -5.84 -18.55
N LEU A 385 2.25 -5.83 -17.62
CA LEU A 385 2.48 -6.93 -16.67
C LEU A 385 1.19 -7.27 -15.92
N TRP A 386 0.53 -6.28 -15.31
CA TRP A 386 -0.71 -6.53 -14.57
C TRP A 386 -1.84 -7.02 -15.48
N GLN A 387 -1.88 -6.63 -16.75
CA GLN A 387 -2.90 -7.13 -17.68
C GLN A 387 -2.75 -8.64 -17.88
N THR A 388 -1.56 -9.22 -17.73
CA THR A 388 -1.37 -10.67 -17.83
C THR A 388 -1.70 -11.45 -16.56
N PHE A 389 -2.05 -10.79 -15.45
CA PHE A 389 -2.53 -11.44 -14.23
C PHE A 389 -3.81 -12.24 -14.49
N ALA A 390 -4.11 -13.19 -13.60
CA ALA A 390 -5.31 -14.01 -13.74
C ALA A 390 -6.54 -13.17 -13.40
N HIS A 391 -7.48 -13.08 -14.33
CA HIS A 391 -8.80 -12.49 -14.08
C HIS A 391 -9.54 -13.24 -12.96
N ARG A 392 -10.49 -12.61 -12.26
CA ARG A 392 -11.25 -13.24 -11.17
C ARG A 392 -11.88 -14.58 -11.55
N THR A 393 -12.37 -14.73 -12.79
CA THR A 393 -12.93 -15.99 -13.29
C THR A 393 -11.88 -17.00 -13.74
N GLU A 394 -10.64 -16.59 -14.00
CA GLU A 394 -9.52 -17.53 -14.14
C GLU A 394 -9.05 -18.04 -12.79
N LEU A 395 -9.10 -17.17 -11.76
CA LEU A 395 -8.77 -17.51 -10.37
C LEU A 395 -9.79 -18.49 -9.77
N PHE A 396 -11.07 -18.26 -10.03
CA PHE A 396 -12.19 -19.11 -9.60
C PHE A 396 -13.10 -19.45 -10.79
N PRO A 397 -12.68 -20.40 -11.66
CA PRO A 397 -13.47 -20.80 -12.82
C PRO A 397 -14.73 -21.55 -12.39
N ALA A 398 -15.74 -21.53 -13.26
CA ALA A 398 -16.95 -22.32 -13.07
C ALA A 398 -16.63 -23.82 -13.08
N VAL A 399 -16.85 -24.49 -11.94
CA VAL A 399 -16.62 -25.94 -11.78
C VAL A 399 -17.83 -26.62 -11.14
N GLY A 400 -17.88 -27.95 -11.27
CA GLY A 400 -18.97 -28.78 -10.73
C GLY A 400 -19.16 -28.65 -9.20
N LYS A 401 -20.25 -29.24 -8.70
CA LYS A 401 -20.75 -29.07 -7.32
C LYS A 401 -19.69 -29.34 -6.24
N SER A 402 -19.62 -28.45 -5.24
CA SER A 402 -18.97 -28.67 -3.95
C SER A 402 -17.44 -28.93 -3.94
N ALA A 403 -16.70 -28.56 -4.98
CA ALA A 403 -15.24 -28.51 -4.89
C ALA A 403 -14.81 -27.13 -4.39
N VAL A 404 -14.16 -27.07 -3.23
CA VAL A 404 -13.29 -25.92 -2.94
C VAL A 404 -12.24 -25.92 -4.04
N GLY A 405 -12.17 -24.86 -4.83
CA GLY A 405 -11.38 -24.88 -6.04
C GLY A 405 -10.87 -23.50 -6.36
N GLY A 406 -9.55 -23.38 -6.50
CA GLY A 406 -8.93 -22.29 -7.23
C GLY A 406 -8.81 -22.64 -8.72
N PRO A 407 -7.81 -22.11 -9.41
CA PRO A 407 -7.68 -22.31 -10.85
C PRO A 407 -7.41 -23.77 -11.21
N THR A 408 -7.97 -24.21 -12.33
CA THR A 408 -7.86 -25.59 -12.84
C THR A 408 -6.75 -25.78 -13.87
N ARG A 409 -6.12 -24.68 -14.32
CA ARG A 409 -5.12 -24.65 -15.38
C ARG A 409 -3.77 -24.15 -14.84
N PRO A 410 -2.65 -24.41 -15.53
CA PRO A 410 -1.41 -23.70 -15.24
C PRO A 410 -1.56 -22.19 -15.45
N PHE A 411 -0.92 -21.36 -14.63
CA PHE A 411 -1.00 -19.90 -14.76
C PHE A 411 -0.57 -19.40 -16.16
N GLY A 412 0.50 -19.99 -16.72
CA GLY A 412 1.01 -19.69 -18.07
C GLY A 412 0.14 -20.20 -19.23
N SER A 413 -1.16 -20.43 -19.01
CA SER A 413 -2.10 -20.81 -20.06
C SER A 413 -2.77 -19.60 -20.70
N SER A 414 -3.29 -19.76 -21.92
CA SER A 414 -4.15 -18.75 -22.55
C SER A 414 -5.37 -18.45 -21.68
N PRO A 415 -5.81 -17.18 -21.61
CA PRO A 415 -6.96 -16.81 -20.80
C PRO A 415 -8.23 -17.59 -21.19
N GLN A 416 -9.08 -17.81 -20.20
CA GLN A 416 -10.40 -18.42 -20.37
C GLN A 416 -11.34 -17.88 -19.30
N TYR A 417 -12.52 -17.46 -19.73
CA TYR A 417 -13.50 -16.84 -18.85
C TYR A 417 -14.74 -17.71 -18.80
N SER A 418 -14.94 -18.39 -17.67
CA SER A 418 -16.10 -19.24 -17.44
C SER A 418 -16.95 -18.73 -16.28
N TYR A 419 -18.25 -19.01 -16.38
CA TYR A 419 -19.26 -18.60 -15.42
C TYR A 419 -20.19 -19.76 -15.11
N VAL A 420 -20.84 -19.76 -13.96
CA VAL A 420 -21.72 -20.87 -13.55
C VAL A 420 -22.83 -21.12 -14.60
N GLN A 421 -23.39 -20.05 -15.17
CA GLN A 421 -24.41 -20.14 -16.23
C GLN A 421 -23.80 -20.38 -17.63
N PHE A 422 -22.50 -20.12 -17.79
CA PHE A 422 -21.77 -20.20 -19.06
C PHE A 422 -20.41 -20.88 -18.84
N PRO A 423 -20.38 -22.19 -18.55
CA PRO A 423 -19.16 -22.90 -18.14
C PRO A 423 -18.08 -22.92 -19.23
N ASP A 424 -18.46 -22.80 -20.51
CA ASP A 424 -17.55 -22.71 -21.65
C ASP A 424 -17.30 -21.25 -22.10
N GLY A 425 -17.77 -20.28 -21.32
CA GLY A 425 -17.82 -18.87 -21.70
C GLY A 425 -19.13 -18.48 -22.37
N ALA A 426 -19.42 -17.17 -22.40
CA ALA A 426 -20.57 -16.65 -23.12
C ALA A 426 -20.41 -16.86 -24.64
N PRO A 427 -21.50 -16.92 -25.42
CA PRO A 427 -21.42 -16.91 -26.88
C PRO A 427 -20.57 -15.75 -27.41
N LEU A 428 -19.61 -16.03 -28.30
CA LEU A 428 -18.79 -15.02 -28.96
C LEU A 428 -19.52 -14.40 -30.15
N ALA A 429 -19.43 -13.08 -30.30
CA ALA A 429 -19.79 -12.40 -31.53
C ALA A 429 -18.88 -12.84 -32.69
N PRO A 430 -19.31 -12.69 -33.97
CA PRO A 430 -18.47 -13.02 -35.12
C PRO A 430 -17.10 -12.32 -35.06
N GLY A 431 -16.02 -13.10 -35.13
CA GLY A 431 -14.64 -12.59 -35.07
C GLY A 431 -14.11 -12.31 -33.67
N ALA A 432 -14.92 -12.45 -32.61
CA ALA A 432 -14.46 -12.29 -31.24
C ALA A 432 -13.70 -13.53 -30.73
N SER A 433 -12.87 -13.33 -29.71
CA SER A 433 -12.00 -14.32 -29.10
C SER A 433 -11.85 -14.05 -27.60
N TYR A 434 -11.68 -15.12 -26.83
CA TYR A 434 -11.28 -15.06 -25.41
C TYR A 434 -9.76 -15.03 -25.19
N ALA A 435 -8.96 -14.93 -26.26
CA ALA A 435 -7.51 -14.84 -26.16
C ALA A 435 -6.99 -13.49 -25.62
N HIS A 436 -7.85 -12.48 -25.53
CA HIS A 436 -7.51 -11.19 -24.94
C HIS A 436 -7.41 -11.29 -23.43
N TYR A 437 -6.45 -10.57 -22.84
CA TYR A 437 -6.17 -10.68 -21.42
C TYR A 437 -7.13 -9.88 -20.53
N ASN A 438 -7.69 -8.79 -21.03
CA ASN A 438 -8.59 -7.91 -20.26
C ASN A 438 -10.04 -8.32 -20.50
N ASN A 439 -10.78 -8.59 -19.42
CA ASN A 439 -12.14 -9.10 -19.47
C ASN A 439 -13.04 -8.26 -18.58
N LEU A 440 -13.83 -7.37 -19.19
CA LEU A 440 -14.62 -6.37 -18.50
C LEU A 440 -16.01 -6.95 -18.18
N ASP A 441 -16.09 -7.75 -17.13
CA ASP A 441 -17.30 -8.50 -16.75
C ASP A 441 -18.10 -7.86 -15.62
N GLU A 442 -17.70 -6.66 -15.18
CA GLU A 442 -18.42 -5.81 -14.24
C GLU A 442 -18.85 -4.51 -14.96
N ALA A 443 -20.17 -4.30 -15.10
CA ALA A 443 -20.75 -3.08 -15.64
C ALA A 443 -21.17 -2.11 -14.54
N THR A 444 -21.03 -2.53 -13.28
CA THR A 444 -21.35 -1.75 -12.10
C THR A 444 -20.19 -1.71 -11.12
N GLN A 445 -20.16 -0.65 -10.34
CA GLN A 445 -19.26 -0.53 -9.21
C GLN A 445 -19.74 -1.43 -8.07
N ILE A 446 -19.33 -2.71 -8.10
CA ILE A 446 -19.70 -3.76 -7.14
C ILE A 446 -21.22 -3.87 -6.89
N GLY A 447 -22.04 -3.61 -7.92
CA GLY A 447 -23.50 -3.62 -7.82
C GLY A 447 -24.16 -2.42 -7.15
N GLN A 448 -23.39 -1.39 -6.72
CA GLN A 448 -23.95 -0.18 -6.09
C GLN A 448 -24.38 0.89 -7.07
N ASN A 449 -23.63 1.12 -8.15
CA ASN A 449 -23.96 2.13 -9.16
C ASN A 449 -23.32 1.78 -10.52
N ALA A 450 -23.81 2.43 -11.59
CA ALA A 450 -23.19 2.43 -12.91
C ALA A 450 -22.71 3.86 -13.23
N ILE A 451 -21.50 4.01 -13.78
CA ILE A 451 -20.85 5.30 -14.04
C ILE A 451 -20.80 5.56 -15.54
N PHE A 452 -21.08 6.79 -15.95
CA PHE A 452 -21.17 7.18 -17.35
C PHE A 452 -20.42 8.49 -17.63
N PHE A 453 -19.64 8.50 -18.72
CA PHE A 453 -19.15 9.72 -19.35
C PHE A 453 -20.13 10.18 -20.42
N PRO A 454 -20.64 11.41 -20.33
CA PRO A 454 -21.30 12.07 -21.44
C PRO A 454 -20.51 11.94 -22.75
N VAL A 455 -21.15 11.45 -23.82
CA VAL A 455 -20.56 11.51 -25.17
C VAL A 455 -20.55 12.95 -25.71
N ASN A 456 -21.49 13.78 -25.24
CA ASN A 456 -21.57 15.22 -25.51
C ASN A 456 -21.39 16.01 -24.20
N PRO A 457 -20.17 16.06 -23.64
CA PRO A 457 -19.92 16.67 -22.35
C PRO A 457 -20.30 18.17 -22.33
N PRO A 458 -20.77 18.70 -21.18
CA PRO A 458 -20.94 18.02 -19.89
C PRO A 458 -22.33 17.38 -19.70
N LYS A 459 -23.13 17.23 -20.77
CA LYS A 459 -24.56 16.91 -20.63
C LYS A 459 -24.79 15.42 -20.78
N ALA A 460 -25.40 14.80 -19.77
CA ALA A 460 -25.91 13.43 -19.87
C ALA A 460 -26.83 13.27 -21.09
N ALA A 461 -26.73 12.14 -21.76
CA ALA A 461 -27.50 11.85 -22.96
C ALA A 461 -29.01 11.82 -22.67
N MET A 462 -29.78 12.31 -23.64
CA MET A 462 -31.24 12.39 -23.60
C MET A 462 -31.85 11.71 -24.83
N LYS A 463 -33.05 11.14 -24.67
CA LYS A 463 -33.92 10.69 -25.75
C LYS A 463 -35.28 11.38 -25.59
N GLY A 464 -35.49 12.47 -26.33
CA GLY A 464 -36.62 13.36 -26.07
C GLY A 464 -36.43 14.07 -24.74
N ASN A 465 -37.40 13.94 -23.82
CA ASN A 465 -37.36 14.55 -22.49
C ASN A 465 -36.82 13.60 -21.39
N ASP A 466 -36.49 12.36 -21.75
CA ASP A 466 -35.98 11.35 -20.83
C ASP A 466 -34.46 11.23 -20.94
N TYR A 467 -33.79 10.99 -19.82
CA TYR A 467 -32.39 10.60 -19.83
C TYR A 467 -32.23 9.23 -20.49
N ALA A 468 -31.13 9.06 -21.22
CA ALA A 468 -30.76 7.81 -21.85
C ALA A 468 -29.30 7.46 -21.55
N PRO A 469 -28.95 7.09 -20.29
CA PRO A 469 -27.56 6.83 -19.91
C PRO A 469 -26.86 5.77 -20.75
N SER A 470 -27.59 4.79 -21.28
CA SER A 470 -27.05 3.78 -22.20
C SER A 470 -26.55 4.34 -23.55
N ASN A 471 -26.82 5.61 -23.88
CA ASN A 471 -26.26 6.32 -25.03
C ASN A 471 -24.95 7.07 -24.69
N ASP A 472 -24.59 7.13 -23.41
CA ASP A 472 -23.31 7.64 -22.93
C ASP A 472 -22.29 6.52 -22.73
N SER A 473 -21.02 6.88 -22.58
CA SER A 473 -19.94 5.91 -22.42
C SER A 473 -19.92 5.34 -21.00
N GLN A 474 -20.35 4.09 -20.83
CA GLN A 474 -20.31 3.41 -19.54
C GLN A 474 -18.89 2.99 -19.16
N ILE A 475 -18.54 3.20 -17.89
CA ILE A 475 -17.31 2.67 -17.30
C ILE A 475 -17.51 1.21 -16.90
N LEU A 476 -16.58 0.36 -17.34
CA LEU A 476 -16.57 -1.06 -17.03
C LEU A 476 -15.33 -1.43 -16.22
N PHE A 477 -15.42 -2.53 -15.46
CA PHE A 477 -14.38 -2.94 -14.54
C PHE A 477 -13.96 -4.39 -14.75
N GLU A 478 -12.75 -4.68 -14.29
CA GLU A 478 -12.25 -6.03 -14.10
C GLU A 478 -11.43 -6.10 -12.81
N ALA A 479 -11.32 -7.30 -12.24
CA ALA A 479 -10.46 -7.57 -11.10
C ALA A 479 -9.54 -8.76 -11.40
N LYS A 480 -8.26 -8.65 -11.02
CA LYS A 480 -7.22 -9.64 -11.34
C LYS A 480 -6.27 -9.87 -10.17
N ALA A 481 -5.66 -11.04 -10.15
CA ALA A 481 -4.71 -11.43 -9.12
C ALA A 481 -3.43 -12.01 -9.71
N ASN A 482 -2.30 -11.69 -9.08
CA ASN A 482 -0.98 -12.10 -9.52
C ASN A 482 -0.74 -13.62 -9.30
N PRO A 483 0.39 -14.18 -9.80
CA PRO A 483 0.71 -15.61 -9.63
C PRO A 483 0.72 -16.07 -8.17
N VAL A 484 1.07 -15.19 -7.23
CA VAL A 484 1.15 -15.51 -5.79
C VAL A 484 -0.24 -15.84 -5.23
N VAL A 485 -1.26 -15.04 -5.54
CA VAL A 485 -2.66 -15.32 -5.16
C VAL A 485 -3.19 -16.54 -5.91
N TYR A 486 -2.84 -16.68 -7.19
CA TYR A 486 -3.25 -17.81 -8.02
C TYR A 486 -2.80 -19.16 -7.46
N GLU A 487 -1.52 -19.30 -7.12
CA GLU A 487 -0.98 -20.53 -6.54
C GLU A 487 -1.51 -20.77 -5.12
N TYR A 488 -1.74 -19.72 -4.34
CA TYR A 488 -2.44 -19.86 -3.05
C TYR A 488 -3.86 -20.43 -3.25
N ALA A 489 -4.67 -19.85 -4.12
CA ALA A 489 -6.02 -20.32 -4.40
C ALA A 489 -6.03 -21.77 -4.90
N LYS A 490 -5.08 -22.13 -5.77
CA LYS A 490 -4.90 -23.50 -6.29
C LYS A 490 -4.53 -24.52 -5.21
N SER A 491 -3.85 -24.08 -4.16
CA SER A 491 -3.44 -24.93 -3.04
C SER A 491 -4.59 -25.26 -2.08
N LEU A 492 -5.69 -24.49 -2.10
CA LEU A 492 -6.83 -24.72 -1.23
C LEU A 492 -7.47 -26.10 -1.52
N ARG A 493 -7.71 -26.85 -0.45
CA ARG A 493 -8.42 -28.16 -0.47
C ARG A 493 -9.76 -28.10 0.26
N SER A 494 -9.89 -27.14 1.17
CA SER A 494 -11.10 -26.79 1.91
C SER A 494 -11.10 -25.28 2.13
N TYR A 495 -12.26 -24.65 2.30
CA TYR A 495 -12.36 -23.23 2.62
C TYR A 495 -11.86 -23.06 4.06
N PRO A 496 -10.76 -22.33 4.30
CA PRO A 496 -10.24 -22.15 5.66
C PRO A 496 -11.18 -21.24 6.47
N ASP A 497 -11.07 -21.28 7.80
CA ASP A 497 -11.84 -20.34 8.63
C ASP A 497 -11.49 -18.89 8.29
N HIS A 498 -10.21 -18.60 8.01
CA HIS A 498 -9.75 -17.30 7.51
C HIS A 498 -8.80 -17.49 6.33
N ILE A 499 -9.01 -16.70 5.26
CA ILE A 499 -8.06 -16.57 4.16
C ILE A 499 -6.89 -15.71 4.62
N VAL A 500 -5.68 -16.24 4.39
CA VAL A 500 -4.41 -15.58 4.72
C VAL A 500 -3.56 -15.57 3.47
N LEU A 501 -3.60 -14.45 2.74
CA LEU A 501 -2.80 -14.36 1.53
C LEU A 501 -1.30 -14.33 1.87
N PRO A 502 -0.45 -15.01 1.08
CA PRO A 502 0.99 -14.97 1.23
C PRO A 502 1.56 -13.57 0.91
N ASN A 503 2.74 -13.25 1.46
CA ASN A 503 3.46 -12.02 1.10
C ASN A 503 3.77 -12.00 -0.40
N GLY A 504 3.75 -10.81 -1.01
CA GLY A 504 3.85 -10.64 -2.45
C GLY A 504 2.52 -10.85 -3.19
N ALA A 505 1.42 -11.08 -2.47
CA ALA A 505 0.09 -11.08 -3.07
C ALA A 505 -0.23 -9.68 -3.61
N VAL A 506 -0.60 -9.62 -4.89
CA VAL A 506 -1.07 -8.40 -5.54
C VAL A 506 -2.40 -8.67 -6.23
N GLU A 507 -3.37 -7.81 -5.93
CA GLU A 507 -4.64 -7.74 -6.63
C GLU A 507 -4.77 -6.37 -7.29
N VAL A 508 -5.41 -6.33 -8.45
CA VAL A 508 -5.71 -5.10 -9.17
C VAL A 508 -7.18 -5.03 -9.54
N LYS A 509 -7.74 -3.83 -9.46
CA LYS A 509 -9.05 -3.50 -10.06
C LYS A 509 -8.86 -2.36 -11.04
N ALA A 510 -9.26 -2.55 -12.29
CA ALA A 510 -9.14 -1.53 -13.33
C ALA A 510 -10.51 -1.03 -13.77
N ALA A 511 -10.57 0.25 -14.14
CA ALA A 511 -11.74 0.86 -14.75
C ALA A 511 -11.39 1.36 -16.15
N TRP A 512 -12.33 1.16 -17.07
CA TRP A 512 -12.10 1.34 -18.50
C TRP A 512 -13.25 2.11 -19.15
N ARG A 513 -12.91 3.02 -20.07
CA ARG A 513 -13.85 3.79 -20.90
C ARG A 513 -13.73 3.34 -22.35
N LYS A 514 -14.85 3.21 -23.07
CA LYS A 514 -14.85 2.82 -24.49
C LYS A 514 -14.09 3.85 -25.33
N LEU A 515 -13.10 3.41 -26.11
CA LEU A 515 -12.21 4.31 -26.84
C LEU A 515 -12.93 5.10 -27.95
N ALA A 516 -13.93 4.46 -28.58
CA ALA A 516 -14.72 5.10 -29.64
C ALA A 516 -15.45 6.36 -29.15
N ASP A 517 -15.78 6.43 -27.86
CA ASP A 517 -16.53 7.52 -27.23
C ASP A 517 -15.60 8.64 -26.71
N ILE A 518 -14.29 8.50 -26.94
CA ILE A 518 -13.29 9.54 -26.65
C ILE A 518 -12.98 10.28 -27.97
N PRO A 519 -12.99 11.64 -27.98
CA PRO A 519 -12.61 12.41 -29.15
C PRO A 519 -11.25 11.99 -29.70
N VAL A 520 -11.13 11.83 -31.02
CA VAL A 520 -9.91 11.31 -31.68
C VAL A 520 -8.64 12.05 -31.24
N ALA A 521 -8.71 13.37 -31.11
CA ALA A 521 -7.60 14.22 -30.68
C ALA A 521 -7.11 13.95 -29.25
N GLN A 522 -7.91 13.29 -28.41
CA GLN A 522 -7.60 13.00 -27.01
C GLN A 522 -7.16 11.54 -26.79
N ARG A 523 -7.41 10.64 -27.74
CA ARG A 523 -7.16 9.19 -27.58
C ARG A 523 -5.70 8.86 -27.26
N SER A 524 -4.75 9.63 -27.79
CA SER A 524 -3.31 9.43 -27.56
C SER A 524 -2.86 9.69 -26.12
N ARG A 525 -3.74 10.20 -25.25
CA ARG A 525 -3.45 10.45 -23.83
C ARG A 525 -3.63 9.20 -22.96
N TYR A 526 -4.35 8.20 -23.46
CA TYR A 526 -4.73 7.02 -22.70
C TYR A 526 -3.90 5.80 -23.09
N HIS A 527 -3.60 4.94 -22.12
CA HIS A 527 -3.30 3.53 -22.39
C HIS A 527 -4.57 2.81 -22.86
N THR A 528 -4.48 2.01 -23.91
CA THR A 528 -5.60 1.32 -24.53
C THR A 528 -5.31 -0.17 -24.69
N ALA A 529 -6.37 -0.97 -24.70
CA ALA A 529 -6.29 -2.40 -24.97
C ALA A 529 -7.54 -2.89 -25.69
N THR A 530 -7.37 -3.94 -26.48
CA THR A 530 -8.47 -4.79 -26.92
C THR A 530 -8.95 -5.62 -25.74
N VAL A 531 -10.21 -5.48 -25.38
CA VAL A 531 -10.82 -6.11 -24.20
C VAL A 531 -12.00 -6.99 -24.60
N VAL A 532 -12.37 -7.93 -23.74
CA VAL A 532 -13.65 -8.66 -23.84
C VAL A 532 -14.72 -7.85 -23.13
N THR A 533 -15.83 -7.55 -23.82
CA THR A 533 -17.03 -6.92 -23.27
C THR A 533 -18.25 -7.80 -23.48
N TYR A 534 -19.35 -7.51 -22.77
CA TYR A 534 -20.58 -8.29 -22.85
C TYR A 534 -21.78 -7.41 -23.19
N HIS A 535 -22.54 -7.79 -24.21
CA HIS A 535 -23.72 -7.08 -24.70
C HIS A 535 -24.97 -7.97 -24.59
N GLY A 536 -26.15 -7.36 -24.71
CA GLY A 536 -27.44 -8.05 -24.58
C GLY A 536 -27.93 -8.10 -23.13
N ASP A 537 -28.63 -9.17 -22.77
CA ASP A 537 -29.14 -9.39 -21.42
C ASP A 537 -28.17 -10.25 -20.60
N ASP A 538 -28.08 -10.02 -19.29
CA ASP A 538 -27.27 -10.82 -18.35
C ASP A 538 -27.56 -12.34 -18.42
N SER A 539 -28.78 -12.73 -18.84
CA SER A 539 -29.20 -14.14 -19.02
C SER A 539 -28.86 -14.72 -20.40
N LYS A 540 -28.53 -13.87 -21.37
CA LYS A 540 -28.16 -14.21 -22.75
C LYS A 540 -27.05 -13.28 -23.25
N PRO A 541 -25.90 -13.18 -22.54
CA PRO A 541 -24.83 -12.29 -22.90
C PRO A 541 -24.17 -12.75 -24.19
N VAL A 542 -23.68 -11.80 -24.98
CA VAL A 542 -22.80 -12.08 -26.12
C VAL A 542 -21.50 -11.32 -25.90
N ALA A 543 -20.37 -12.02 -26.00
CA ALA A 543 -19.04 -11.48 -25.81
C ALA A 543 -18.49 -10.85 -27.10
N TYR A 544 -17.97 -9.63 -27.00
CA TYR A 544 -17.36 -8.87 -28.09
C TYR A 544 -15.91 -8.55 -27.77
N ASN A 545 -15.11 -8.20 -28.79
CA ASN A 545 -13.82 -7.57 -28.59
C ASN A 545 -13.88 -6.10 -29.05
N GLU A 546 -13.52 -5.20 -28.15
CA GLU A 546 -13.61 -3.75 -28.38
C GLU A 546 -12.37 -3.04 -27.81
N GLU A 547 -12.07 -1.83 -28.30
CA GLU A 547 -10.97 -1.01 -27.78
C GLU A 547 -11.46 -0.14 -26.63
N TYR A 548 -10.76 -0.22 -25.50
CA TYR A 548 -11.05 0.55 -24.29
C TYR A 548 -9.79 1.26 -23.79
N ALA A 549 -9.99 2.41 -23.16
CA ALA A 549 -8.99 3.27 -22.53
C ALA A 549 -8.99 3.09 -21.01
N LEU A 550 -7.81 2.87 -20.43
CA LEU A 550 -7.64 2.75 -18.98
C LEU A 550 -7.86 4.11 -18.33
N VAL A 551 -8.80 4.21 -17.39
CA VAL A 551 -9.12 5.47 -16.69
C VAL A 551 -8.84 5.42 -15.20
N ALA A 552 -8.71 4.23 -14.61
CA ALA A 552 -8.19 4.06 -13.26
C ALA A 552 -7.62 2.67 -13.00
N LEU A 553 -6.68 2.60 -12.06
CA LEU A 553 -6.06 1.35 -11.59
C LEU A 553 -5.90 1.38 -10.07
N HIS A 554 -6.56 0.44 -9.41
CA HIS A 554 -6.37 0.15 -8.00
C HIS A 554 -5.34 -0.97 -7.86
N ILE A 555 -4.39 -0.80 -6.94
CA ILE A 555 -3.33 -1.75 -6.63
C ILE A 555 -3.41 -2.08 -5.14
N ILE A 556 -3.57 -3.37 -4.84
CA ILE A 556 -3.68 -3.90 -3.49
C ILE A 556 -2.48 -4.82 -3.28
N HIS A 557 -1.57 -4.45 -2.38
CA HIS A 557 -0.29 -5.14 -2.24
C HIS A 557 -0.03 -5.57 -0.80
N LYS A 558 0.07 -6.88 -0.57
CA LYS A 558 0.48 -7.44 0.73
C LYS A 558 2.00 -7.62 0.80
N THR A 559 2.63 -6.96 1.77
CA THR A 559 4.06 -7.15 2.08
C THR A 559 4.25 -7.71 3.49
N PRO A 560 5.43 -8.26 3.84
CA PRO A 560 5.69 -8.77 5.19
C PRO A 560 5.42 -7.76 6.31
N ASN A 561 5.90 -6.51 6.17
CA ASN A 561 5.70 -5.49 7.20
C ASN A 561 4.27 -4.91 7.22
N TYR A 562 3.54 -5.01 6.10
CA TYR A 562 2.18 -4.47 5.92
C TYR A 562 1.14 -5.56 5.63
N PRO A 563 0.77 -6.40 6.61
CA PRO A 563 -0.20 -7.49 6.41
C PRO A 563 -1.65 -7.04 6.38
N THR A 564 -1.94 -5.77 6.69
CA THR A 564 -3.21 -5.10 6.36
C THR A 564 -3.29 -4.65 4.92
N PHE A 565 -2.24 -4.91 4.14
CA PHE A 565 -2.05 -4.57 2.75
C PHE A 565 -1.86 -3.06 2.57
N ILE A 566 -1.20 -2.70 1.47
CA ILE A 566 -1.04 -1.33 1.02
C ILE A 566 -1.99 -1.16 -0.15
N PHE A 567 -2.91 -0.20 -0.03
CA PHE A 567 -3.90 0.14 -1.04
C PHE A 567 -3.46 1.42 -1.72
N ALA A 568 -3.27 1.38 -3.03
CA ALA A 568 -2.97 2.55 -3.85
C ALA A 568 -3.98 2.64 -4.99
N THR A 569 -4.35 3.85 -5.40
CA THR A 569 -5.25 4.02 -6.54
C THR A 569 -4.82 5.17 -7.42
N PHE A 570 -4.80 4.91 -8.73
CA PHE A 570 -4.38 5.83 -9.77
C PHE A 570 -5.57 6.17 -10.65
N GLU A 571 -5.69 7.42 -11.03
CA GLU A 571 -6.71 7.89 -11.98
C GLU A 571 -6.07 8.61 -13.16
N HIS A 572 -6.76 8.61 -14.29
CA HIS A 572 -6.45 9.48 -15.40
C HIS A 572 -6.86 10.93 -15.08
N GLU A 573 -6.07 11.92 -15.49
CA GLU A 573 -6.32 13.34 -15.18
C GLU A 573 -7.63 13.86 -15.78
N ASP A 574 -8.03 13.29 -16.92
CA ASP A 574 -9.27 13.63 -17.62
C ASP A 574 -10.55 13.01 -17.00
N ALA A 575 -10.54 12.66 -15.71
CA ALA A 575 -11.69 12.06 -15.04
C ALA A 575 -12.86 13.04 -14.85
N LEU A 576 -12.60 14.22 -14.28
CA LEU A 576 -13.61 15.27 -14.04
C LEU A 576 -13.52 16.45 -14.99
N ASN A 577 -12.36 16.67 -15.59
CA ASN A 577 -12.08 17.81 -16.45
C ASN A 577 -11.56 17.29 -17.78
N LEU A 578 -11.94 17.93 -18.88
CA LEU A 578 -11.35 17.71 -20.19
C LEU A 578 -9.99 18.45 -20.27
N PRO A 579 -9.18 18.20 -21.32
CA PRO A 579 -7.88 18.87 -21.48
C PRO A 579 -7.94 20.40 -21.55
N ASP A 580 -9.10 20.96 -21.91
CA ASP A 580 -9.36 22.41 -21.92
C ASP A 580 -9.88 22.94 -20.56
N ASN A 581 -9.83 22.10 -19.52
CA ASN A 581 -10.35 22.29 -18.17
C ASN A 581 -11.88 22.37 -18.04
N SER A 582 -12.66 22.23 -19.12
CA SER A 582 -14.11 22.14 -19.02
C SER A 582 -14.56 20.85 -18.32
N PRO A 583 -15.72 20.81 -17.66
CA PRO A 583 -16.16 19.61 -16.94
C PRO A 583 -16.51 18.47 -17.91
N THR A 584 -16.15 17.23 -17.54
CA THR A 584 -16.54 16.02 -18.30
C THR A 584 -18.04 15.74 -18.18
N GLY A 585 -18.67 16.23 -17.12
CA GLY A 585 -20.06 15.90 -16.77
C GLY A 585 -20.24 14.47 -16.27
N LEU A 586 -19.15 13.83 -15.80
CA LEU A 586 -19.18 12.48 -15.23
C LEU A 586 -20.30 12.33 -14.21
N TYR A 587 -21.13 11.31 -14.38
CA TYR A 587 -22.25 11.03 -13.50
C TYR A 587 -22.41 9.54 -13.25
N TYR A 588 -23.21 9.19 -12.23
CA TYR A 588 -23.59 7.81 -11.97
C TYR A 588 -25.11 7.67 -11.80
N ILE A 589 -25.57 6.44 -12.00
CA ILE A 589 -26.91 5.99 -11.62
C ILE A 589 -26.77 5.04 -10.44
N ALA A 590 -27.34 5.40 -9.29
CA ALA A 590 -27.36 4.58 -8.09
C ALA A 590 -28.36 3.43 -8.23
N ASN A 591 -27.99 2.25 -7.74
CA ASN A 591 -28.89 1.11 -7.60
C ASN A 591 -29.74 1.15 -6.31
N TYR A 592 -30.01 2.37 -5.84
CA TYR A 592 -30.80 2.69 -4.66
C TYR A 592 -31.36 4.09 -4.84
N ASP A 593 -32.51 4.37 -4.24
CA ASP A 593 -33.15 5.69 -4.30
C ASP A 593 -33.30 6.36 -2.94
N ARG A 594 -32.85 5.68 -1.88
CA ARG A 594 -32.87 6.18 -0.51
C ARG A 594 -31.58 5.83 0.23
N ILE A 595 -31.13 6.74 1.10
CA ILE A 595 -29.99 6.53 2.01
C ILE A 595 -30.46 6.61 3.45
N ALA A 596 -30.01 5.67 4.27
CA ALA A 596 -30.27 5.62 5.71
C ALA A 596 -28.99 5.34 6.50
N TYR A 597 -29.05 5.54 7.82
CA TYR A 597 -27.96 5.27 8.76
C TYR A 597 -28.49 4.44 9.92
N ALA A 598 -27.81 3.35 10.29
CA ALA A 598 -28.26 2.45 11.36
C ALA A 598 -28.09 3.05 12.77
N SER A 599 -27.13 3.97 12.94
CA SER A 599 -26.93 4.73 14.17
C SER A 599 -26.10 5.98 13.86
N PRO A 600 -26.61 7.20 14.15
CA PRO A 600 -27.85 7.49 14.89
C PRO A 600 -29.15 7.32 14.05
N PRO A 601 -30.33 7.21 14.69
CA PRO A 601 -31.62 6.99 14.03
C PRO A 601 -32.03 8.09 13.02
N ASP A 602 -33.05 7.80 12.21
CA ASP A 602 -33.51 8.63 11.08
C ASP A 602 -33.97 10.05 11.47
N ASP A 603 -34.18 10.34 12.75
CA ASP A 603 -34.55 11.64 13.32
C ASP A 603 -33.36 12.57 13.64
N THR A 604 -32.12 12.10 13.50
CA THR A 604 -30.91 12.92 13.73
C THR A 604 -30.42 13.66 12.48
N PRO A 605 -29.64 14.76 12.61
CA PRO A 605 -29.03 15.44 11.48
C PRO A 605 -28.18 14.50 10.61
N PRO A 606 -28.05 14.75 9.29
CA PRO A 606 -27.21 13.93 8.43
C PRO A 606 -25.75 13.89 8.95
N PRO A 607 -25.09 12.73 8.94
CA PRO A 607 -23.71 12.63 9.40
C PRO A 607 -22.76 13.49 8.55
N VAL A 608 -21.63 13.86 9.16
CA VAL A 608 -20.58 14.65 8.51
C VAL A 608 -19.31 13.80 8.40
N ALA A 609 -18.75 13.68 7.20
CA ALA A 609 -17.39 13.16 7.02
C ALA A 609 -16.38 14.29 7.28
N THR A 610 -15.35 14.02 8.09
CA THR A 610 -14.29 14.99 8.40
C THR A 610 -12.96 14.43 7.94
N PHE A 611 -12.16 15.16 7.16
CA PHE A 611 -10.89 14.65 6.66
C PHE A 611 -9.85 15.74 6.48
N SER A 612 -8.58 15.35 6.38
CA SER A 612 -7.46 16.25 6.15
C SER A 612 -6.89 16.05 4.74
N ASP A 613 -6.60 17.15 4.05
CA ASP A 613 -5.77 17.12 2.84
C ASP A 613 -4.28 17.40 3.15
N GLY A 614 -3.91 17.42 4.43
CA GLY A 614 -2.56 17.78 4.89
C GLY A 614 -2.27 19.28 4.95
N LYS A 615 -3.17 20.14 4.47
CA LYS A 615 -3.12 21.61 4.59
C LYS A 615 -4.23 22.16 5.49
N GLY A 616 -5.38 21.49 5.55
CA GLY A 616 -6.52 21.87 6.35
C GLY A 616 -7.50 20.73 6.59
N ILE A 617 -8.50 20.99 7.42
CA ILE A 617 -9.56 20.04 7.75
C ILE A 617 -10.83 20.40 6.97
N HIS A 618 -11.40 19.42 6.30
CA HIS A 618 -12.58 19.51 5.46
C HIS A 618 -13.75 18.77 6.09
N ARG A 619 -14.98 19.26 5.86
CA ARG A 619 -16.21 18.70 6.40
C ARG A 619 -17.26 18.62 5.30
N VAL A 620 -17.79 17.42 5.05
CA VAL A 620 -18.83 17.18 4.04
C VAL A 620 -20.05 16.55 4.72
N THR A 621 -21.18 17.23 4.66
CA THR A 621 -22.48 16.69 5.09
C THR A 621 -22.93 15.63 4.10
N LEU A 622 -23.25 14.43 4.59
CA LEU A 622 -23.58 13.29 3.76
C LEU A 622 -25.08 13.25 3.44
N PRO A 623 -25.49 12.73 2.27
CA PRO A 623 -26.90 12.69 1.89
C PRO A 623 -27.69 11.70 2.75
N LYS A 624 -28.96 12.02 3.03
CA LYS A 624 -29.89 11.23 3.84
C LYS A 624 -31.30 11.33 3.27
N GLY A 625 -32.07 10.24 3.32
CA GLY A 625 -33.43 10.19 2.80
C GLY A 625 -33.47 9.88 1.31
N TYR A 626 -34.55 10.27 0.64
CA TYR A 626 -34.73 10.05 -0.79
C TYR A 626 -33.77 10.91 -1.60
N LEU A 627 -33.21 10.33 -2.67
CA LEU A 627 -32.25 10.99 -3.53
C LEU A 627 -32.89 11.81 -4.65
N ALA A 628 -34.12 11.47 -5.05
CA ALA A 628 -34.84 12.22 -6.06
C ALA A 628 -35.07 13.66 -5.58
N ASP A 629 -34.52 14.63 -6.30
CA ASP A 629 -34.57 16.03 -5.95
C ASP A 629 -34.43 16.91 -7.20
N ALA A 630 -35.49 17.65 -7.50
CA ALA A 630 -35.57 18.54 -8.65
C ALA A 630 -34.67 19.79 -8.53
N LYS A 631 -34.12 20.07 -7.35
CA LYS A 631 -33.26 21.25 -7.10
C LYS A 631 -31.82 21.05 -7.57
N HIS A 632 -31.40 19.81 -7.80
CA HIS A 632 -30.07 19.52 -8.32
C HIS A 632 -29.94 19.96 -9.78
N THR A 633 -28.71 20.17 -10.24
CA THR A 633 -28.42 20.47 -11.65
C THR A 633 -27.38 19.47 -12.16
N PRO A 634 -27.78 18.46 -12.97
CA PRO A 634 -29.16 18.16 -13.38
C PRO A 634 -30.07 17.68 -12.23
N PRO A 635 -31.40 17.77 -12.37
CA PRO A 635 -32.35 17.15 -11.45
C PRO A 635 -32.12 15.64 -11.30
N ILE A 636 -32.23 15.13 -10.08
CA ILE A 636 -32.13 13.70 -9.79
C ILE A 636 -33.53 13.09 -9.79
N TYR A 637 -33.71 12.00 -10.54
CA TYR A 637 -34.99 11.29 -10.69
C TYR A 637 -34.90 9.84 -10.18
N SER A 638 -36.04 9.26 -9.81
CA SER A 638 -36.23 7.81 -9.55
C SER A 638 -37.59 7.38 -10.10
N GLY A 639 -37.60 6.37 -10.97
CA GLY A 639 -38.84 5.85 -11.59
C GLY A 639 -39.49 6.78 -12.62
N SER A 640 -38.82 7.85 -13.04
CA SER A 640 -39.29 8.81 -14.04
C SER A 640 -38.13 9.31 -14.91
N ASN A 641 -38.45 10.01 -16.00
CA ASN A 641 -37.46 10.71 -16.86
C ASN A 641 -36.34 9.79 -17.39
N GLY A 642 -36.69 8.55 -17.76
CA GLY A 642 -35.74 7.55 -18.25
C GLY A 642 -34.96 6.80 -17.16
N ILE A 643 -35.18 7.09 -15.88
CA ILE A 643 -34.52 6.41 -14.77
C ILE A 643 -35.43 5.31 -14.19
N PRO A 644 -34.95 4.05 -14.08
CA PRO A 644 -35.76 2.95 -13.53
C PRO A 644 -36.21 3.20 -12.08
N LYS A 645 -37.39 2.66 -11.72
CA LYS A 645 -37.90 2.74 -10.34
C LYS A 645 -36.98 1.99 -9.38
N GLY A 646 -36.65 2.61 -8.26
CA GLY A 646 -35.72 2.04 -7.26
C GLY A 646 -34.25 2.35 -7.53
N GLN A 647 -33.95 3.05 -8.63
CA GLN A 647 -32.65 3.62 -8.94
C GLN A 647 -32.73 5.14 -8.87
N ALA A 648 -31.61 5.84 -8.69
CA ALA A 648 -31.57 7.30 -8.68
C ALA A 648 -30.47 7.86 -9.57
N GLY A 649 -30.78 8.88 -10.36
CA GLY A 649 -29.84 9.53 -11.26
C GLY A 649 -30.45 10.56 -12.20
N PRO A 650 -29.66 11.16 -13.10
CA PRO A 650 -28.19 11.18 -13.06
C PRO A 650 -27.67 11.96 -11.84
N ILE A 651 -26.72 11.39 -11.10
CA ILE A 651 -26.04 12.08 -9.99
C ILE A 651 -24.63 12.44 -10.41
N THR A 652 -24.29 13.73 -10.38
CA THR A 652 -22.95 14.22 -10.72
C THR A 652 -21.90 13.64 -9.78
N VAL A 653 -20.82 13.11 -10.34
CA VAL A 653 -19.66 12.67 -9.56
C VAL A 653 -18.90 13.90 -9.09
N VAL A 654 -18.65 13.97 -7.78
CA VAL A 654 -17.87 15.04 -7.15
C VAL A 654 -16.63 14.42 -6.53
N GLN A 655 -15.47 15.08 -6.63
CA GLN A 655 -14.27 14.70 -5.89
C GLN A 655 -14.14 15.56 -4.63
N PRO A 656 -14.34 15.01 -3.43
CA PRO A 656 -13.95 15.66 -2.18
C PRO A 656 -12.45 15.94 -2.16
N GLN A 657 -12.03 16.96 -1.39
CA GLN A 657 -10.62 17.32 -1.19
C GLN A 657 -9.90 16.32 -0.26
N THR A 658 -9.93 15.04 -0.62
CA THR A 658 -9.38 13.94 0.18
C THR A 658 -7.93 13.59 -0.16
N THR A 659 -7.40 14.03 -1.30
CA THR A 659 -6.01 13.77 -1.66
C THR A 659 -5.05 14.54 -0.76
N HIS A 660 -4.23 13.81 -0.02
CA HIS A 660 -3.27 14.41 0.90
C HIS A 660 -2.11 15.15 0.20
N ALA A 661 -1.62 16.24 0.78
CA ALA A 661 -0.59 17.11 0.19
C ALA A 661 0.73 16.37 -0.11
N GLU A 662 1.08 15.39 0.72
CA GLU A 662 2.27 14.54 0.51
C GLU A 662 2.14 13.69 -0.77
N VAL A 663 0.95 13.19 -1.10
CA VAL A 663 0.68 12.46 -2.35
C VAL A 663 0.79 13.41 -3.55
N ALA A 664 0.22 14.61 -3.42
CA ALA A 664 0.33 15.65 -4.45
C ALA A 664 1.79 16.04 -4.72
N ALA A 665 2.63 16.12 -3.68
CA ALA A 665 4.05 16.39 -3.80
C ALA A 665 4.79 15.29 -4.58
N VAL A 666 4.52 14.01 -4.32
CA VAL A 666 5.13 12.91 -5.09
C VAL A 666 4.65 12.90 -6.54
N ASN A 667 3.36 13.15 -6.80
CA ASN A 667 2.86 13.30 -8.18
C ASN A 667 3.57 14.41 -8.96
N GLU A 668 3.80 15.56 -8.31
CA GLU A 668 4.58 16.66 -8.90
C GLU A 668 6.02 16.24 -9.18
N GLN A 669 6.68 15.55 -8.26
CA GLN A 669 8.03 15.04 -8.48
C GLN A 669 8.09 14.09 -9.68
N VAL A 670 7.16 13.13 -9.80
CA VAL A 670 7.11 12.19 -10.92
C VAL A 670 6.86 12.91 -12.24
N ARG A 671 5.93 13.87 -12.26
CA ARG A 671 5.70 14.72 -13.44
C ARG A 671 6.96 15.48 -13.84
N GLN A 672 7.64 16.13 -12.91
CA GLN A 672 8.88 16.87 -13.19
C GLN A 672 9.97 15.94 -13.76
N LEU A 673 10.11 14.73 -13.23
CA LEU A 673 11.05 13.73 -13.74
C LEU A 673 10.70 13.28 -15.17
N MET A 674 9.41 13.09 -15.47
CA MET A 674 8.95 12.78 -16.83
C MET A 674 9.16 13.96 -17.78
N ASP A 675 8.86 15.19 -17.37
CA ASP A 675 9.03 16.40 -18.19
C ASP A 675 10.49 16.70 -18.48
N ALA A 676 11.40 16.40 -17.55
CA ALA A 676 12.84 16.53 -17.74
C ALA A 676 13.44 15.47 -18.69
N SER A 677 12.68 14.45 -19.08
CA SER A 677 13.17 13.34 -19.90
C SER A 677 12.49 13.30 -21.27
N GLY A 678 13.29 13.36 -22.34
CA GLY A 678 12.79 13.23 -23.71
C GLY A 678 12.08 11.90 -24.01
N GLN A 679 12.29 10.86 -23.18
CA GLN A 679 11.60 9.57 -23.33
C GLN A 679 10.09 9.64 -23.06
N PHE A 680 9.62 10.69 -22.38
CA PHE A 680 8.21 10.86 -22.02
C PHE A 680 7.48 11.92 -22.85
N GLY A 681 8.10 12.46 -23.92
CA GLY A 681 7.53 13.57 -24.70
C GLY A 681 6.06 13.39 -25.11
N ASN A 682 5.71 12.18 -25.57
CA ASN A 682 4.34 11.79 -25.94
C ASN A 682 3.82 10.63 -25.08
N SER A 683 4.30 10.50 -23.83
CA SER A 683 3.97 9.33 -23.01
C SER A 683 2.57 9.44 -22.41
N VAL A 684 1.77 8.37 -22.54
CA VAL A 684 0.45 8.27 -21.91
C VAL A 684 0.53 8.37 -20.39
N TRP A 685 1.65 7.93 -19.79
CA TRP A 685 1.83 7.91 -18.35
C TRP A 685 1.87 9.30 -17.70
N LYS A 686 2.07 10.37 -18.48
CA LYS A 686 1.95 11.75 -17.99
C LYS A 686 0.55 12.11 -17.52
N HIS A 687 -0.47 11.38 -18.01
CA HIS A 687 -1.87 11.65 -17.75
C HIS A 687 -2.45 10.81 -16.62
N TYR A 688 -1.63 10.03 -15.92
CA TYR A 688 -2.05 9.23 -14.75
C TYR A 688 -1.41 9.78 -13.48
N ARG A 689 -2.16 9.79 -12.38
CA ARG A 689 -1.70 10.29 -11.07
C ARG A 689 -2.18 9.42 -9.93
N LEU A 690 -1.36 9.31 -8.88
CA LEU A 690 -1.75 8.67 -7.62
C LEU A 690 -2.80 9.54 -6.91
N LYS A 691 -3.89 8.94 -6.45
CA LYS A 691 -4.92 9.64 -5.67
C LYS A 691 -4.74 9.58 -4.18
N GLY A 692 -4.08 8.52 -3.73
CA GLY A 692 -3.66 8.35 -2.36
C GLY A 692 -3.24 6.91 -2.12
N VAL A 693 -2.77 6.68 -0.90
CA VAL A 693 -2.25 5.39 -0.45
C VAL A 693 -2.67 5.15 0.99
N GLN A 694 -3.15 3.95 1.32
CA GLN A 694 -3.44 3.53 2.68
C GLN A 694 -2.55 2.33 3.02
N ALA A 695 -1.66 2.50 3.99
CA ALA A 695 -0.74 1.45 4.44
C ALA A 695 -0.95 1.07 5.91
N ILE A 696 -1.33 2.04 6.75
CA ILE A 696 -1.57 1.84 8.19
C ILE A 696 -3.05 2.09 8.48
N PRO A 697 -3.75 1.13 9.11
CA PRO A 697 -5.16 1.34 9.45
C PRO A 697 -5.31 2.32 10.60
N SER A 698 -6.39 3.10 10.58
CA SER A 698 -6.70 4.07 11.63
C SER A 698 -8.20 4.26 11.82
N SER A 699 -8.60 4.71 13.01
CA SER A 699 -9.95 5.23 13.30
C SER A 699 -10.04 6.75 13.24
N ASN A 700 -8.92 7.45 13.07
CA ASN A 700 -8.89 8.90 13.00
C ASN A 700 -9.15 9.35 11.55
N GLU A 701 -10.29 10.00 11.31
CA GLU A 701 -10.69 10.41 9.96
C GLU A 701 -9.76 11.49 9.34
N THR A 702 -8.96 12.16 10.16
CA THR A 702 -8.00 13.17 9.71
C THR A 702 -6.64 12.61 9.34
N ASP A 703 -6.43 11.30 9.50
CA ASP A 703 -5.22 10.65 9.03
C ASP A 703 -5.15 10.68 7.49
N PRO A 704 -3.93 10.71 6.92
CA PRO A 704 -3.75 10.82 5.47
C PRO A 704 -4.54 9.77 4.69
N ASP A 705 -5.27 10.23 3.68
CA ASP A 705 -6.09 9.41 2.78
C ASP A 705 -7.08 8.47 3.50
N TYR A 706 -7.63 8.85 4.67
CA TYR A 706 -8.61 8.03 5.39
C TYR A 706 -9.83 7.65 4.53
N TYR A 707 -10.34 8.58 3.72
CA TYR A 707 -11.38 8.34 2.72
C TYR A 707 -10.76 8.18 1.32
N LEU A 708 -9.67 7.41 1.20
CA LEU A 708 -9.07 7.11 -0.09
C LEU A 708 -10.13 6.53 -1.01
N ALA A 709 -10.47 7.29 -2.05
CA ALA A 709 -11.39 6.86 -3.07
C ALA A 709 -10.96 7.40 -4.43
N ASN A 710 -11.03 6.53 -5.42
CA ASN A 710 -10.89 6.90 -6.81
C ASN A 710 -12.29 7.07 -7.39
N ILE A 711 -12.66 8.29 -7.77
CA ILE A 711 -13.99 8.59 -8.33
C ILE A 711 -14.39 7.73 -9.54
N MET A 712 -13.43 7.13 -10.23
CA MET A 712 -13.69 6.23 -11.35
C MET A 712 -14.04 4.81 -10.93
N VAL A 713 -13.73 4.43 -9.68
CA VAL A 713 -13.94 3.10 -9.08
C VAL A 713 -14.80 3.17 -7.81
N GLU A 714 -15.00 4.36 -7.25
CA GLU A 714 -15.54 4.70 -5.93
C GLU A 714 -16.27 6.06 -5.97
N SER A 715 -17.38 6.12 -6.74
CA SER A 715 -17.99 7.37 -7.20
C SER A 715 -19.10 7.96 -6.30
N SER A 716 -19.83 7.14 -5.55
CA SER A 716 -21.04 7.57 -4.83
C SER A 716 -20.80 7.99 -3.38
N GLN A 717 -21.51 9.04 -2.93
CA GLN A 717 -21.52 9.53 -1.55
C GLN A 717 -22.83 9.16 -0.83
N PRO A 718 -22.79 8.67 0.42
CA PRO A 718 -21.61 8.20 1.15
C PRO A 718 -21.14 6.82 0.68
N GLY A 719 -21.81 6.24 -0.34
CA GLY A 719 -21.73 4.83 -0.74
C GLY A 719 -20.37 4.19 -0.59
N ILE A 720 -19.43 4.51 -1.47
CA ILE A 720 -18.04 4.01 -1.39
C ILE A 720 -17.03 5.16 -1.29
N GLN A 721 -17.34 6.36 -1.80
CA GLN A 721 -16.38 7.47 -1.82
C GLN A 721 -16.03 8.03 -0.43
N LEU A 722 -17.06 8.27 0.40
CA LEU A 722 -16.92 8.76 1.78
C LEU A 722 -17.38 7.70 2.78
N PHE A 723 -17.15 6.46 2.41
CA PHE A 723 -17.47 5.27 3.18
C PHE A 723 -16.59 5.17 4.42
N ARG A 724 -17.17 4.71 5.53
CA ARG A 724 -16.45 4.16 6.69
C ARG A 724 -17.31 3.11 7.36
N GLY A 725 -16.66 2.19 8.07
CA GLY A 725 -17.35 1.10 8.75
C GLY A 725 -17.88 0.06 7.77
N THR A 726 -19.19 -0.09 7.66
CA THR A 726 -19.79 -1.04 6.71
C THR A 726 -21.14 -0.56 6.18
N ASN A 727 -21.68 -1.25 5.18
CA ASN A 727 -23.00 -1.03 4.60
C ASN A 727 -23.84 -2.31 4.71
N ILE A 728 -25.17 -2.17 4.81
CA ILE A 728 -26.07 -3.28 4.53
C ILE A 728 -26.06 -3.51 3.02
N PHE A 729 -25.43 -4.60 2.59
CA PHE A 729 -25.21 -4.89 1.17
C PHE A 729 -25.29 -6.41 0.87
N PRO A 730 -25.94 -6.86 -0.22
CA PRO A 730 -26.61 -6.09 -1.26
C PRO A 730 -27.72 -5.18 -0.75
N VAL A 731 -27.99 -4.09 -1.49
CA VAL A 731 -29.09 -3.17 -1.17
C VAL A 731 -30.40 -3.98 -1.06
N PRO A 732 -31.15 -3.89 0.06
CA PRO A 732 -32.39 -4.64 0.23
C PRO A 732 -33.46 -4.25 -0.79
N GLN A 733 -34.52 -5.06 -0.90
CA GLN A 733 -35.63 -4.84 -1.84
C GLN A 733 -36.39 -3.51 -1.63
N ASN A 734 -36.19 -2.83 -0.50
CA ASN A 734 -36.71 -1.49 -0.24
C ASN A 734 -35.86 -0.37 -0.87
N ASN A 735 -34.84 -0.71 -1.67
CA ASN A 735 -33.95 0.19 -2.40
C ASN A 735 -33.24 1.23 -1.51
N THR A 736 -33.05 0.91 -0.22
CA THR A 736 -32.40 1.78 0.74
C THR A 736 -30.96 1.33 1.00
N LEU A 737 -29.99 2.18 0.69
CA LEU A 737 -28.60 1.96 1.11
C LEU A 737 -28.42 2.40 2.57
N THR A 738 -28.29 1.43 3.48
CA THR A 738 -28.09 1.69 4.90
C THR A 738 -26.61 1.65 5.27
N ASN A 739 -26.09 2.78 5.76
CA ASN A 739 -24.70 2.94 6.19
C ASN A 739 -24.55 2.67 7.69
N MET A 740 -23.53 1.92 8.06
CA MET A 740 -23.16 1.58 9.45
C MET A 740 -21.77 2.15 9.77
N ARG A 741 -21.69 3.49 9.84
CA ARG A 741 -20.41 4.24 9.87
C ARG A 741 -19.50 3.96 11.06
N ASN A 742 -20.07 3.55 12.20
CA ASN A 742 -19.36 3.37 13.47
C ASN A 742 -19.02 1.91 13.78
N VAL A 743 -19.35 0.99 12.88
CA VAL A 743 -18.98 -0.42 13.03
C VAL A 743 -17.50 -0.58 12.74
N ALA A 744 -16.79 -1.29 13.61
CA ALA A 744 -15.40 -1.65 13.34
C ALA A 744 -15.36 -2.66 12.18
N ASN A 745 -14.59 -2.32 11.15
CA ASN A 745 -14.50 -3.05 9.89
C ASN A 745 -13.09 -3.53 9.60
N ILE A 746 -12.09 -3.16 10.40
CA ILE A 746 -10.74 -3.71 10.28
C ILE A 746 -10.37 -4.41 11.58
N LYS A 747 -9.88 -5.64 11.46
CA LYS A 747 -9.20 -6.34 12.55
C LYS A 747 -7.72 -6.28 12.25
N VAL A 748 -6.94 -5.50 12.99
CA VAL A 748 -5.49 -5.42 12.71
C VAL A 748 -4.92 -6.84 12.89
N PRO A 749 -4.31 -7.45 11.85
CA PRO A 749 -3.88 -8.84 11.88
C PRO A 749 -2.95 -9.11 13.05
N ASP A 750 -3.45 -9.94 13.96
CA ASP A 750 -2.71 -10.85 14.81
C ASP A 750 -3.53 -12.15 14.74
N TYR A 751 -3.10 -13.11 13.92
CA TYR A 751 -3.97 -14.11 13.30
C TYR A 751 -4.73 -15.02 14.27
N ASP A 752 -4.45 -14.96 15.58
CA ASP A 752 -5.16 -15.70 16.63
C ASP A 752 -5.68 -14.85 17.81
N HIS A 753 -5.32 -13.55 17.96
CA HIS A 753 -5.58 -12.79 19.20
C HIS A 753 -5.88 -11.28 19.05
N SER A 754 -6.33 -10.79 17.89
CA SER A 754 -6.48 -9.33 17.70
C SER A 754 -7.29 -8.66 18.82
N SER A 755 -6.67 -7.73 19.54
CA SER A 755 -7.32 -6.92 20.58
C SER A 755 -7.80 -5.56 20.08
N GLN A 756 -7.45 -5.18 18.84
CA GLN A 756 -7.77 -3.87 18.27
C GLN A 756 -8.63 -3.99 17.01
N SER A 757 -9.90 -3.60 17.18
CA SER A 757 -10.85 -3.39 16.09
C SER A 757 -10.87 -1.90 15.73
N LEU A 758 -10.74 -1.58 14.45
CA LEU A 758 -10.70 -0.21 13.94
C LEU A 758 -11.88 0.07 13.01
N THR A 759 -12.31 1.32 12.96
CA THR A 759 -13.31 1.81 12.01
C THR A 759 -12.63 2.71 11.00
N MET A 760 -12.51 2.24 9.76
CA MET A 760 -11.78 2.93 8.70
C MET A 760 -12.64 3.15 7.46
N GLY A 761 -12.30 4.19 6.70
CA GLY A 761 -12.89 4.49 5.40
C GLY A 761 -12.01 4.15 4.21
N GLY A 762 -12.50 4.53 3.03
CA GLY A 762 -11.81 4.32 1.75
C GLY A 762 -11.57 2.86 1.40
N CYS A 763 -10.64 2.61 0.47
CA CYS A 763 -10.34 1.27 -0.04
C CYS A 763 -10.00 0.26 1.07
N MET A 764 -9.08 0.60 1.99
CA MET A 764 -8.69 -0.26 3.11
C MET A 764 -9.86 -0.56 4.05
N GLY A 765 -10.74 0.42 4.30
CA GLY A 765 -11.95 0.22 5.07
C GLY A 765 -12.92 -0.73 4.38
N CYS A 766 -13.18 -0.54 3.08
CA CYS A 766 -14.06 -1.40 2.30
C CYS A 766 -13.54 -2.85 2.28
N HIS A 767 -12.27 -3.04 1.94
CA HIS A 767 -11.61 -4.35 1.98
C HIS A 767 -11.48 -4.92 3.39
N GLY A 768 -11.44 -4.07 4.42
CA GLY A 768 -11.57 -4.47 5.82
C GLY A 768 -12.83 -5.29 6.08
N VAL A 769 -13.95 -4.97 5.43
CA VAL A 769 -15.18 -5.77 5.55
C VAL A 769 -14.95 -7.19 5.04
N ALA A 770 -14.25 -7.35 3.90
CA ALA A 770 -13.86 -8.67 3.40
C ALA A 770 -13.02 -9.44 4.44
N GLN A 771 -12.09 -8.75 5.10
CA GLN A 771 -11.27 -9.34 6.15
C GLN A 771 -12.09 -9.74 7.39
N SER A 772 -12.87 -8.82 7.94
CA SER A 772 -13.44 -8.93 9.28
C SER A 772 -14.79 -9.66 9.32
N ALA A 773 -15.64 -9.41 8.31
CA ALA A 773 -16.98 -10.00 8.19
C ALA A 773 -16.99 -11.28 7.34
N LEU A 774 -16.24 -11.30 6.24
CA LEU A 774 -16.21 -12.46 5.32
C LEU A 774 -15.07 -13.43 5.59
N LYS A 775 -14.11 -13.03 6.43
CA LYS A 775 -12.89 -13.80 6.74
C LYS A 775 -12.01 -14.08 5.51
N GLN A 776 -11.98 -13.16 4.55
CA GLN A 776 -11.30 -13.29 3.25
C GLN A 776 -9.96 -12.53 3.15
N GLY A 777 -9.36 -12.15 4.28
CA GLY A 777 -7.99 -11.60 4.30
C GLY A 777 -7.79 -10.35 3.44
N PHE A 778 -8.77 -9.42 3.46
CA PHE A 778 -8.84 -8.21 2.62
C PHE A 778 -9.08 -8.43 1.12
N SER A 779 -9.38 -9.65 0.66
CA SER A 779 -9.70 -9.90 -0.75
C SER A 779 -11.19 -10.16 -0.94
N PHE A 780 -11.82 -9.50 -1.91
CA PHE A 780 -13.18 -9.83 -2.36
C PHE A 780 -13.20 -10.95 -3.41
N LEU A 781 -12.05 -11.37 -3.93
CA LEU A 781 -11.98 -12.37 -5.00
C LEU A 781 -12.40 -13.77 -4.53
N PHE A 782 -12.27 -14.06 -3.24
CA PHE A 782 -12.60 -15.37 -2.65
C PHE A 782 -14.10 -15.56 -2.39
N ASP A 783 -14.94 -14.58 -2.67
CA ASP A 783 -16.39 -14.71 -2.46
C ASP A 783 -17.02 -15.79 -3.36
N ALA A 784 -16.43 -16.03 -4.53
CA ALA A 784 -16.84 -17.08 -5.48
C ALA A 784 -16.77 -18.51 -4.92
N ILE A 785 -16.06 -18.72 -3.80
CA ILE A 785 -15.95 -20.01 -3.09
C ILE A 785 -16.49 -19.98 -1.66
N ASN A 786 -17.07 -18.85 -1.22
CA ASN A 786 -17.63 -18.66 0.12
C ASN A 786 -19.06 -19.22 0.23
N ILE A 787 -19.19 -20.53 -0.04
CA ILE A 787 -20.48 -21.24 -0.12
C ILE A 787 -20.60 -22.21 1.07
N PRO A 788 -21.76 -22.30 1.75
CA PRO A 788 -21.98 -23.31 2.79
C PRO A 788 -21.75 -24.72 2.26
N ALA A 789 -20.95 -25.51 2.99
CA ALA A 789 -20.69 -26.91 2.68
C ALA A 789 -22.01 -27.70 2.54
N GLY A 790 -22.14 -28.49 1.47
CA GLY A 790 -23.32 -29.31 1.21
C GLY A 790 -24.49 -28.60 0.51
N SER A 791 -24.37 -27.31 0.16
CA SER A 791 -25.43 -26.57 -0.56
C SER A 791 -25.70 -27.05 -1.99
N GLY A 792 -24.77 -27.80 -2.60
CA GLY A 792 -24.87 -28.23 -4.00
C GLY A 792 -24.69 -27.11 -5.02
N THR A 793 -24.29 -25.90 -4.57
CA THR A 793 -24.04 -24.74 -5.43
C THR A 793 -22.66 -24.87 -6.12
N PRO A 794 -22.56 -24.58 -7.43
CA PRO A 794 -21.29 -24.56 -8.15
C PRO A 794 -20.32 -23.49 -7.61
N THR A 795 -19.02 -23.74 -7.70
CA THR A 795 -17.97 -22.73 -7.48
C THR A 795 -17.87 -21.83 -8.70
N GLY A 796 -17.61 -20.53 -8.49
CA GLY A 796 -17.37 -19.55 -9.53
C GLY A 796 -18.38 -18.41 -9.55
N PHE A 797 -18.17 -17.44 -10.44
CA PHE A 797 -19.06 -16.30 -10.60
C PHE A 797 -20.27 -16.66 -11.46
N ALA A 798 -21.46 -16.12 -11.14
CA ALA A 798 -22.72 -16.54 -11.73
C ALA A 798 -22.78 -16.37 -13.26
N ASN A 799 -22.48 -15.15 -13.74
CA ASN A 799 -22.55 -14.70 -15.13
C ASN A 799 -21.80 -13.36 -15.28
N PRO A 800 -21.35 -12.95 -16.49
CA PRO A 800 -20.83 -11.61 -16.71
C PRO A 800 -21.97 -10.57 -16.65
N GLU A 801 -21.64 -9.31 -16.37
CA GLU A 801 -22.59 -8.19 -16.47
C GLU A 801 -22.55 -7.59 -17.88
N THR A 802 -23.72 -7.41 -18.52
CA THR A 802 -23.80 -6.75 -19.82
C THR A 802 -23.79 -5.23 -19.71
N ILE A 803 -23.25 -4.56 -20.72
CA ILE A 803 -23.26 -3.11 -20.86
C ILE A 803 -24.71 -2.61 -20.92
N GLY A 804 -24.98 -1.53 -20.20
CA GLY A 804 -26.25 -0.84 -20.11
C GLY A 804 -26.75 -0.66 -18.68
N LEU A 805 -27.92 -0.05 -18.58
CA LEU A 805 -28.65 0.17 -17.34
C LEU A 805 -29.91 -0.71 -17.29
N PRO A 806 -29.83 -1.95 -16.78
CA PRO A 806 -31.00 -2.81 -16.65
C PRO A 806 -31.89 -2.36 -15.47
N ASP A 807 -33.04 -3.01 -15.32
CA ASP A 807 -33.95 -2.74 -14.21
C ASP A 807 -33.34 -3.05 -12.83
N VAL A 808 -34.00 -2.55 -11.78
CA VAL A 808 -33.54 -2.70 -10.38
C VAL A 808 -33.38 -4.16 -9.93
N ARG A 809 -34.18 -5.09 -10.45
CA ARG A 809 -34.11 -6.51 -10.06
C ARG A 809 -32.85 -7.14 -10.63
N VAL A 810 -32.54 -6.88 -11.90
CA VAL A 810 -31.30 -7.35 -12.51
C VAL A 810 -30.09 -6.72 -11.82
N GLN A 811 -30.14 -5.43 -11.50
CA GLN A 811 -29.06 -4.78 -10.76
C GLN A 811 -28.87 -5.37 -9.34
N GLN A 812 -29.95 -5.69 -8.62
CA GLN A 812 -29.88 -6.43 -7.34
C GLN A 812 -29.25 -7.82 -7.52
N GLN A 813 -29.53 -8.51 -8.63
CA GLN A 813 -28.87 -9.78 -8.96
C GLN A 813 -27.38 -9.62 -9.25
N ARG A 814 -26.96 -8.53 -9.91
CA ARG A 814 -25.54 -8.19 -10.06
C ARG A 814 -24.86 -7.98 -8.71
N ALA A 815 -25.52 -7.25 -7.80
CA ALA A 815 -25.01 -7.00 -6.45
C ALA A 815 -24.81 -8.29 -5.62
N LEU A 816 -25.62 -9.33 -5.84
CA LEU A 816 -25.47 -10.64 -5.16
C LEU A 816 -24.14 -11.35 -5.49
N LYS A 817 -23.41 -10.93 -6.53
CA LYS A 817 -22.05 -11.42 -6.85
C LYS A 817 -20.99 -10.88 -5.88
N TYR A 818 -21.32 -9.84 -5.11
CA TYR A 818 -20.41 -9.14 -4.20
C TYR A 818 -21.02 -9.19 -2.80
N SER A 819 -20.75 -10.23 -2.01
CA SER A 819 -21.17 -10.25 -0.62
C SER A 819 -20.34 -9.23 0.16
N LEU A 820 -20.88 -8.04 0.47
CA LEU A 820 -20.20 -7.02 1.30
C LEU A 820 -20.79 -6.93 2.72
N SER A 821 -21.66 -7.87 3.13
CA SER A 821 -22.26 -7.88 4.47
C SER A 821 -21.87 -9.10 5.28
N VAL A 822 -21.96 -8.94 6.60
CA VAL A 822 -22.10 -10.06 7.52
C VAL A 822 -23.35 -10.81 7.10
N LYS A 823 -23.22 -12.02 6.55
CA LYS A 823 -24.38 -12.87 6.23
C LYS A 823 -25.26 -12.93 7.48
N ASP A 824 -26.47 -12.41 7.36
CA ASP A 824 -27.50 -12.50 8.38
C ASP A 824 -27.69 -13.95 8.80
N ARG A 825 -27.08 -14.30 9.94
CA ARG A 825 -27.70 -15.16 10.93
C ARG A 825 -27.78 -14.37 12.23
N GLY A 826 -28.63 -13.33 12.22
CA GLY A 826 -29.20 -12.75 13.44
C GLY A 826 -28.28 -11.86 14.28
N ALA A 827 -27.72 -10.79 13.70
CA ALA A 827 -26.96 -9.77 14.46
C ALA A 827 -27.62 -8.38 14.44
N ALA A 828 -28.94 -8.32 14.25
CA ALA A 828 -29.74 -7.17 14.64
C ALA A 828 -30.44 -7.48 15.97
N GLN A 829 -29.68 -7.43 17.06
CA GLN A 829 -30.15 -7.13 18.42
C GLN A 829 -29.13 -6.24 19.11
#